data_AF-A0A8T5Q4G1-F1
#
_entry.id   AF-A0A8T5Q4G1-F1
#
_cell.length_a   1.000
_cell.length_b   1.000
_cell.length_c   1.000
_cell.angle_alpha   90.00
_cell.angle_beta   90.00
_cell.angle_gamma   90.00
#
_symmetry.space_group_name_H-M   'P 1'
#
loop_
_entity.id
_entity.type
_entity.pdbx_description
1 polymer ?
#
loop_
_entity_poly.entity_id
_entity_poly.type
_entity_poly.pdbx_seq_one_letter_code
_entity_poly.pdbx_strand_id
1 'polypeptide(L)'
;MNNKPIRLAVALFPVMLFLFLSALPGALAQVKIELGRPYANIEDFSAIRFNAHTDYYEICSLDRTIIPVLIKNNNNFPDTFAFNVDNEYASLPLKSAVLKSGKSAILPLIVNPPIEKEGNTTIILDIITTKEALKRSVIIKTNIKKCYLFGLEISKEKDEICGCSYGMYDLELQNNGEHDIFTFVLDAPGWVNSTLENNTIMLGRGEKREIVLAANPPCDEKGTFDIRAEAVSGKSDMSIGDELELSVLPQKECYNTVISADDTAIDYFGRNIPILIKNKGVKDADYSLTAEGIDWYSLSQAYFSLKHNEDKTINLALYPDEGVAEGDYNLDIIAETGSQEFRESITIKLKRKSAFFERVRFYLNYVKYYIGLGIVLLGIVLFFAVLAKKRGKGRKAKQETKTKKGRMLVWYLAILALILIILFAIFKYGLYLDKVKGFISALSADYILPYKAYFIYSASGIGILIIALLIIHSLRKREGKRKPKGEEAESMEDKTEKKKEASKRGEEFRERFMEVKRVSKKTEEENSFAVVKYAYPALVACLFLAVISYAIYMFFGRSIYTRFGYVFDFIKAYYIYLIIAAAALLLLLFVVYLATRGAKKNKKKKKTGKARRIIIITIWLIVLSGVVYSFVYYNLISYAKDFFAVYYPYILIGIGILTILIMILHFHSRNIK
;
A
#
# COMPACT_ATOMS: atom_id res chain seq x y z
N MET A 1 56.87 22.95 89.45
CA MET A 1 56.27 24.29 89.31
C MET A 1 57.31 25.29 89.83
N ASN A 2 57.71 26.39 89.20
CA ASN A 2 57.10 27.21 88.17
C ASN A 2 58.19 27.95 87.37
N ASN A 3 57.88 28.23 86.11
CA ASN A 3 58.73 28.78 85.05
C ASN A 3 59.45 30.11 85.37
N LYS A 4 60.70 30.25 84.88
CA LYS A 4 61.10 31.21 83.81
C LYS A 4 62.62 31.44 83.75
N PRO A 5 63.27 30.98 82.67
CA PRO A 5 64.29 31.79 82.02
C PRO A 5 64.11 31.75 80.49
N ILE A 6 63.20 32.56 79.94
CA ILE A 6 63.04 32.72 78.47
C ILE A 6 63.07 34.20 78.05
N ARG A 7 63.28 35.15 78.97
CA ARG A 7 63.19 36.59 78.63
C ARG A 7 64.47 37.22 78.05
N LEU A 8 65.62 36.54 78.04
CA LEU A 8 66.84 37.11 77.45
C LEU A 8 67.09 36.69 75.99
N ALA A 9 66.61 35.51 75.57
CA ALA A 9 66.76 35.04 74.19
C ALA A 9 65.85 35.77 73.19
N VAL A 10 64.70 36.29 73.65
CA VAL A 10 63.73 36.99 72.79
C VAL A 10 64.14 38.44 72.47
N ALA A 11 65.01 39.06 73.28
CA ALA A 11 65.48 40.43 73.04
C ALA A 11 66.76 40.51 72.17
N LEU A 12 67.59 39.46 72.14
CA LEU A 12 68.81 39.41 71.32
C LEU A 12 68.57 38.90 69.90
N PHE A 13 67.51 38.11 69.68
CA PHE A 13 67.15 37.61 68.35
C PHE A 13 66.84 38.71 67.33
N PRO A 14 66.05 39.78 67.63
CA PRO A 14 65.80 40.83 66.66
C PRO A 14 67.05 41.67 66.34
N VAL A 15 67.98 41.86 67.29
CA VAL A 15 69.21 42.64 67.04
C VAL A 15 70.22 41.84 66.22
N MET A 16 70.40 40.54 66.51
CA MET A 16 71.19 39.65 65.66
C MET A 16 70.56 39.48 64.27
N LEU A 17 69.24 39.33 64.18
CA LEU A 17 68.53 39.22 62.91
C LEU A 17 68.65 40.51 62.09
N PHE A 18 68.58 41.69 62.71
CA PHE A 18 68.77 42.98 62.04
C PHE A 18 70.22 43.20 61.59
N LEU A 19 71.21 42.82 62.40
CA LEU A 19 72.63 42.87 62.00
C LEU A 19 72.95 41.85 60.88
N PHE A 20 72.35 40.66 60.90
CA PHE A 20 72.49 39.66 59.85
C PHE A 20 71.77 40.07 58.55
N LEU A 21 70.63 40.77 58.65
CA LEU A 21 69.91 41.34 57.51
C LEU A 21 70.58 42.60 56.94
N SER A 22 71.26 43.41 57.76
CA SER A 22 72.04 44.57 57.28
C SER A 22 73.42 44.22 56.73
N ALA A 23 73.95 43.06 57.13
CA ALA A 23 75.23 42.52 56.64
C ALA A 23 75.07 41.52 55.50
N LEU A 24 73.83 41.22 55.05
CA LEU A 24 73.62 40.68 53.72
C LEU A 24 73.99 41.81 52.75
N PRO A 25 75.21 41.80 52.17
CA PRO A 25 75.55 42.79 51.18
C PRO A 25 74.50 42.66 50.09
N GLY A 26 74.23 43.75 49.39
CA GLY A 26 73.48 43.72 48.15
C GLY A 26 74.23 42.89 47.09
N ALA A 27 74.33 41.57 47.27
CA ALA A 27 74.42 40.53 46.24
C ALA A 27 73.10 40.48 45.44
N LEU A 28 72.53 41.68 45.24
CA LEU A 28 71.39 42.02 44.42
C LEU A 28 71.83 41.76 42.98
N ALA A 29 71.13 40.82 42.34
CA ALA A 29 71.14 40.53 40.91
C ALA A 29 72.20 41.27 40.07
N GLN A 30 73.40 40.71 40.04
CA GLN A 30 74.53 41.17 39.22
C GLN A 30 74.20 41.22 37.70
N VAL A 31 73.23 40.42 37.29
CA VAL A 31 72.67 40.40 35.94
C VAL A 31 71.17 40.62 36.05
N LYS A 32 70.66 41.62 35.33
CA LYS A 32 69.22 41.79 35.14
C LYS A 32 68.85 41.18 33.79
N ILE A 33 67.85 40.31 33.80
CA ILE A 33 67.34 39.62 32.63
C ILE A 33 65.86 39.96 32.50
N GLU A 34 65.46 40.42 31.33
CA GLU A 34 64.06 40.70 31.01
C GLU A 34 63.71 40.03 29.69
N LEU A 35 62.50 39.48 29.59
CA LEU A 35 62.01 38.88 28.35
C LEU A 35 61.19 39.92 27.58
N GLY A 36 61.26 39.85 26.25
CA GLY A 36 60.60 40.77 25.33
C GLY A 36 59.46 40.11 24.57
N ARG A 37 58.61 40.93 23.94
CA ARG A 37 57.53 40.45 23.06
C ARG A 37 58.11 39.61 21.91
N PRO A 38 57.48 38.48 21.58
CA PRO A 38 57.99 37.60 20.53
C PRO A 38 57.81 38.22 19.14
N TYR A 39 58.66 37.81 18.20
CA TYR A 39 58.57 38.12 16.78
C TYR A 39 58.41 36.83 15.99
N ALA A 40 57.52 36.80 14.99
CA ALA A 40 57.36 35.66 14.10
C ALA A 40 58.17 35.87 12.81
N ASN A 41 58.93 34.85 12.39
CA ASN A 41 59.53 34.72 11.05
C ASN A 41 60.38 35.92 10.58
N ILE A 42 61.13 36.57 11.49
CA ILE A 42 62.08 37.65 11.11
C ILE A 42 63.44 37.04 10.74
N GLU A 43 63.98 37.44 9.60
CA GLU A 43 65.34 37.07 9.16
C GLU A 43 66.42 38.03 9.69
N ASP A 44 66.12 39.34 9.74
CA ASP A 44 67.05 40.36 10.19
C ASP A 44 66.90 40.66 11.70
N PHE A 45 67.82 40.14 12.51
CA PHE A 45 67.84 40.37 13.96
C PHE A 45 68.12 41.83 14.35
N SER A 46 68.64 42.67 13.45
CA SER A 46 68.90 44.09 13.73
C SER A 46 67.62 44.92 13.88
N ALA A 47 66.53 44.44 13.30
CA ALA A 47 65.20 45.04 13.41
C ALA A 47 64.54 44.79 14.78
N ILE A 48 65.08 43.87 15.59
CA ILE A 48 64.48 43.52 16.88
C ILE A 48 64.53 44.71 17.83
N ARG A 49 63.36 45.10 18.33
CA ARG A 49 63.21 46.07 19.42
C ARG A 49 62.81 45.35 20.71
N PHE A 50 63.37 45.78 21.83
CA PHE A 50 63.00 45.23 23.12
C PHE A 50 61.74 45.92 23.65
N ASN A 51 60.67 45.14 23.82
CA ASN A 51 59.45 45.55 24.50
C ASN A 51 59.17 44.53 25.58
N ALA A 52 59.27 44.90 26.86
CA ALA A 52 59.15 43.96 27.96
C ALA A 52 57.84 43.14 27.90
N HIS A 53 57.95 41.85 28.19
CA HIS A 53 56.84 40.91 28.25
C HIS A 53 57.07 39.96 29.44
N THR A 54 56.11 39.94 30.36
CA THR A 54 56.20 39.19 31.62
C THR A 54 55.37 37.92 31.64
N ASP A 55 54.67 37.66 30.53
CA ASP A 55 53.65 36.65 30.49
C ASP A 55 54.17 35.39 29.79
N TYR A 56 53.21 34.56 29.47
CA TYR A 56 53.33 33.25 28.90
C TYR A 56 53.29 33.34 27.37
N TYR A 57 54.20 32.66 26.68
CA TYR A 57 54.30 32.74 25.22
C TYR A 57 53.42 31.71 24.54
N GLU A 58 52.49 32.14 23.69
CA GLU A 58 51.81 31.24 22.76
C GLU A 58 52.64 31.11 21.48
N ILE A 59 53.04 29.88 21.15
CA ILE A 59 53.93 29.59 20.03
C ILE A 59 53.23 28.58 19.13
N CYS A 60 53.20 28.82 17.84
CA CYS A 60 52.72 27.83 16.87
C CYS A 60 53.80 26.79 16.61
N SER A 61 53.43 25.50 16.56
CA SER A 61 54.34 24.48 16.05
C SER A 61 54.74 24.81 14.61
N LEU A 62 56.00 24.52 14.25
CA LEU A 62 56.68 24.86 12.98
C LEU A 62 56.95 26.35 12.74
N ASP A 63 56.36 27.26 13.51
CA ASP A 63 56.69 28.67 13.39
C ASP A 63 58.01 28.98 14.07
N ARG A 64 58.87 29.69 13.34
CA ARG A 64 60.08 30.27 13.90
C ARG A 64 59.71 31.51 14.71
N THR A 65 59.67 31.35 16.02
CA THR A 65 59.41 32.43 16.98
C THR A 65 60.71 32.92 17.59
N ILE A 66 60.92 34.24 17.63
CA ILE A 66 62.10 34.86 18.25
C ILE A 66 61.66 35.59 19.51
N ILE A 67 62.16 35.15 20.66
CA ILE A 67 61.95 35.80 21.97
C ILE A 67 63.18 36.67 22.28
N PRO A 68 63.05 38.01 22.30
CA PRO A 68 64.15 38.89 22.68
C PRO A 68 64.44 38.76 24.17
N VAL A 69 65.69 38.48 24.54
CA VAL A 69 66.14 38.44 25.93
C VAL A 69 67.06 39.63 26.18
N LEU A 70 66.61 40.61 26.95
CA LEU A 70 67.43 41.75 27.35
C LEU A 70 68.31 41.35 28.54
N ILE A 71 69.61 41.42 28.33
CA ILE A 71 70.61 41.13 29.36
C ILE A 71 71.31 42.43 29.69
N LYS A 72 71.33 42.80 30.98
CA LYS A 72 72.04 43.99 31.48
C LYS A 72 73.08 43.60 32.51
N ASN A 73 74.32 44.02 32.28
CA ASN A 73 75.40 43.87 33.23
C ASN A 73 75.30 44.98 34.30
N ASN A 74 74.91 44.61 35.52
CA ASN A 74 74.86 45.55 36.65
C ASN A 74 76.17 45.58 37.45
N ASN A 75 77.16 44.76 37.10
CA ASN A 75 78.47 44.81 37.73
C ASN A 75 79.18 46.11 37.38
N ASN A 76 80.07 46.56 38.26
CA ASN A 76 80.93 47.73 38.06
C ASN A 76 82.14 47.44 37.15
N PHE A 77 82.24 46.22 36.60
CA PHE A 77 83.29 45.79 35.68
C PHE A 77 82.69 45.10 34.43
N PRO A 78 83.44 45.05 33.30
CA PRO A 78 83.05 44.27 32.14
C PRO A 78 83.12 42.76 32.45
N ASP A 79 82.15 42.01 31.97
CA ASP A 79 82.06 40.55 32.16
C ASP A 79 81.65 39.86 30.85
N THR A 80 81.99 38.57 30.75
CA THR A 80 81.57 37.68 29.66
C THR A 80 80.44 36.79 30.17
N PHE A 81 79.33 36.82 29.48
CA PHE A 81 78.15 36.00 29.75
C PHE A 81 78.13 34.85 28.75
N ALA A 82 78.14 33.62 29.24
CA ALA A 82 77.91 32.42 28.45
C ALA A 82 76.43 32.03 28.54
N PHE A 83 75.85 31.59 27.42
CA PHE A 83 74.44 31.27 27.31
C PHE A 83 74.26 29.79 26.97
N ASN A 84 73.34 29.13 27.66
CA ASN A 84 72.95 27.76 27.39
C ASN A 84 71.42 27.65 27.46
N VAL A 85 70.81 26.89 26.54
CA VAL A 85 69.36 26.68 26.51
C VAL A 85 69.06 25.20 26.60
N ASP A 86 68.23 24.81 27.55
CA ASP A 86 67.87 23.42 27.82
C ASP A 86 66.57 23.05 27.09
N ASN A 87 66.63 23.01 25.76
CA ASN A 87 65.50 22.63 24.92
C ASN A 87 65.94 22.29 23.48
N GLU A 88 65.47 21.17 22.91
CA GLU A 88 65.86 20.69 21.57
C GLU A 88 65.40 21.60 20.42
N TYR A 89 64.32 22.35 20.61
CA TYR A 89 63.73 23.23 19.61
C TYR A 89 63.98 24.71 19.91
N ALA A 90 64.84 25.02 20.90
CA ALA A 90 65.27 26.37 21.16
C ALA A 90 66.78 26.51 20.90
N SER A 91 67.19 27.61 20.27
CA SER A 91 68.58 27.86 19.93
C SER A 91 68.93 29.34 20.06
N LEU A 92 70.22 29.58 20.30
CA LEU A 92 70.78 30.91 20.41
C LEU A 92 71.84 31.11 19.31
N PRO A 93 71.72 32.15 18.47
CA PRO A 93 72.75 32.47 17.48
C PRO A 93 74.11 32.80 18.11
N LEU A 94 74.10 33.34 19.34
CA LEU A 94 75.28 33.71 20.10
C LEU A 94 75.39 32.83 21.34
N LYS A 95 76.56 32.22 21.55
CA LYS A 95 76.86 31.39 22.74
C LYS A 95 77.43 32.20 23.90
N SER A 96 77.97 33.38 23.62
CA SER A 96 78.46 34.30 24.66
C SER A 96 78.49 35.74 24.18
N ALA A 97 78.53 36.69 25.12
CA ALA A 97 78.71 38.12 24.84
C ALA A 97 79.48 38.82 25.96
N VAL A 98 80.30 39.81 25.60
CA VAL A 98 81.00 40.67 26.57
C VAL A 98 80.22 41.97 26.74
N LEU A 99 79.77 42.27 27.96
CA LEU A 99 79.06 43.52 28.25
C LEU A 99 79.86 44.38 29.21
N LYS A 100 80.08 45.65 28.83
CA LYS A 100 80.64 46.65 29.74
C LYS A 100 79.68 46.91 30.90
N SER A 101 80.20 47.42 32.01
CA SER A 101 79.41 47.85 33.15
C SER A 101 78.26 48.77 32.73
N GLY A 102 77.05 48.46 33.22
CA GLY A 102 75.82 49.22 32.94
C GLY A 102 75.27 49.09 31.52
N LYS A 103 75.95 48.36 30.61
CA LYS A 103 75.48 48.14 29.23
C LYS A 103 74.55 46.93 29.14
N SER A 104 73.74 46.94 28.09
CA SER A 104 72.77 45.89 27.79
C SER A 104 72.95 45.36 26.38
N ALA A 105 72.52 44.13 26.16
CA ALA A 105 72.38 43.52 24.84
C ALA A 105 71.05 42.78 24.74
N ILE A 106 70.51 42.70 23.52
CA ILE A 106 69.34 41.89 23.20
C ILE A 106 69.85 40.59 22.57
N LEU A 107 69.53 39.48 23.20
CA LEU A 107 69.85 38.13 22.74
C LEU A 107 68.60 37.52 22.10
N PRO A 108 68.61 37.21 20.78
CA PRO A 108 67.46 36.58 20.14
C PRO A 108 67.43 35.08 20.46
N LEU A 109 66.47 34.64 21.28
CA LEU A 109 66.18 33.23 21.49
C LEU A 109 65.24 32.74 20.40
N ILE A 110 65.74 31.87 19.51
CA ILE A 110 64.96 31.27 18.45
C ILE A 110 64.28 30.03 19.01
N VAL A 111 62.97 29.93 18.86
CA VAL A 111 62.14 28.79 19.25
C VAL A 111 61.43 28.30 17.99
N ASN A 112 61.64 27.04 17.62
CA ASN A 112 61.07 26.42 16.42
C ASN A 112 60.54 25.01 16.75
N PRO A 113 59.41 24.91 17.47
CA PRO A 113 58.92 23.62 17.94
C PRO A 113 58.53 22.70 16.78
N PRO A 114 58.85 21.40 16.84
CA PRO A 114 58.40 20.46 15.82
C PRO A 114 56.90 20.23 15.93
N ILE A 115 56.31 19.65 14.90
CA ILE A 115 54.86 19.55 14.73
C ILE A 115 54.17 18.68 15.80
N GLU A 116 54.89 17.68 16.32
CA GLU A 116 54.37 16.76 17.32
C GLU A 116 54.36 17.36 18.73
N LYS A 117 54.99 18.53 18.93
CA LYS A 117 54.98 19.20 20.23
C LYS A 117 53.73 20.06 20.39
N GLU A 118 53.01 19.80 21.46
CA GLU A 118 51.85 20.60 21.85
C GLU A 118 51.77 20.79 23.37
N GLY A 119 51.04 21.81 23.79
CA GLY A 119 50.73 22.09 25.18
C GLY A 119 51.77 22.91 25.91
N ASN A 120 51.60 22.97 27.23
CA ASN A 120 52.40 23.82 28.10
C ASN A 120 53.78 23.20 28.33
N THR A 121 54.82 23.94 28.00
CA THR A 121 56.22 23.54 28.20
C THR A 121 57.04 24.73 28.71
N THR A 122 58.28 24.45 29.09
CA THR A 122 59.20 25.45 29.63
C THR A 122 60.54 25.35 28.95
N ILE A 123 61.09 26.49 28.55
CA ILE A 123 62.46 26.63 28.06
C ILE A 123 63.29 27.23 29.18
N ILE A 124 64.38 26.57 29.56
CA ILE A 124 65.30 27.08 30.58
C ILE A 124 66.49 27.72 29.89
N LEU A 125 66.67 29.03 30.09
CA LEU A 125 67.83 29.78 29.62
C LEU A 125 68.78 30.02 30.77
N ASP A 126 69.95 29.40 30.71
CA ASP A 126 71.04 29.57 31.64
C ASP A 126 72.01 30.65 31.16
N ILE A 127 72.30 31.61 32.03
CA ILE A 127 73.28 32.67 31.82
C ILE A 127 74.37 32.53 32.88
N ILE A 128 75.60 32.25 32.44
CA ILE A 128 76.74 31.98 33.30
C ILE A 128 77.75 33.10 33.14
N THR A 129 78.09 33.80 34.23
CA THR A 129 79.18 34.79 34.23
C THR A 129 80.52 34.08 34.29
N THR A 130 81.44 34.38 33.38
CA THR A 130 82.76 33.73 33.37
C THR A 130 83.62 34.07 34.59
N LYS A 131 83.58 35.33 35.06
CA LYS A 131 84.46 35.77 36.16
C LYS A 131 84.07 35.20 37.51
N GLU A 132 82.77 35.15 37.79
CA GLU A 132 82.25 34.72 39.09
C GLU A 132 81.67 33.30 39.08
N ALA A 133 81.61 32.66 37.92
CA ALA A 133 80.94 31.38 37.71
C ALA A 133 79.48 31.35 38.21
N LEU A 134 78.83 32.52 38.35
CA LEU A 134 77.45 32.61 38.76
C LEU A 134 76.53 32.21 37.62
N LYS A 135 75.63 31.27 37.94
CA LYS A 135 74.58 30.80 37.05
C LYS A 135 73.26 31.46 37.41
N ARG A 136 72.60 32.08 36.44
CA ARG A 136 71.23 32.59 36.52
C ARG A 136 70.39 31.90 35.47
N SER A 137 69.30 31.27 35.88
CA SER A 137 68.37 30.58 35.00
C SER A 137 67.08 31.39 34.86
N VAL A 138 66.59 31.53 33.64
CA VAL A 138 65.27 32.10 33.34
C VAL A 138 64.38 30.99 32.81
N ILE A 139 63.24 30.81 33.46
CA ILE A 139 62.22 29.84 33.05
C ILE A 139 61.22 30.57 32.16
N ILE A 140 61.25 30.26 30.87
CA ILE A 140 60.36 30.82 29.87
C ILE A 140 59.20 29.84 29.70
N LYS A 141 57.98 30.26 30.04
CA LYS A 141 56.78 29.41 29.93
C LYS A 141 56.14 29.60 28.57
N THR A 142 55.90 28.51 27.84
CA THR A 142 55.40 28.53 26.46
C THR A 142 54.25 27.53 26.25
N ASN A 143 53.19 27.86 25.50
CA ASN A 143 52.13 26.92 25.05
C ASN A 143 52.34 26.73 23.57
N ILE A 144 52.70 25.51 23.20
CA ILE A 144 52.84 25.16 21.79
C ILE A 144 51.47 24.75 21.27
N LYS A 145 50.93 25.51 20.31
CA LYS A 145 49.65 25.24 19.64
C LYS A 145 49.90 24.59 18.28
N LYS A 146 49.07 23.62 17.91
CA LYS A 146 49.02 23.10 16.53
C LYS A 146 48.28 24.09 15.64
N CYS A 147 49.03 24.97 14.98
CA CYS A 147 48.45 26.06 14.18
C CYS A 147 48.14 25.68 12.73
N TYR A 148 48.51 24.47 12.31
CA TYR A 148 48.40 23.98 10.94
C TYR A 148 47.53 22.71 10.84
N LEU A 149 46.47 22.63 11.66
CA LEU A 149 45.51 21.52 11.59
C LEU A 149 44.49 21.77 10.48
N PHE A 150 44.20 20.76 9.68
CA PHE A 150 43.17 20.82 8.65
C PHE A 150 42.53 19.45 8.46
N GLY A 151 41.34 19.43 7.87
CA GLY A 151 40.57 18.24 7.55
C GLY A 151 40.21 18.24 6.08
N LEU A 152 40.16 17.05 5.50
CA LEU A 152 39.63 16.79 4.17
C LEU A 152 38.61 15.67 4.29
N GLU A 153 37.40 15.88 3.76
CA GLU A 153 36.33 14.89 3.82
C GLU A 153 35.58 14.83 2.48
N ILE A 154 35.48 13.64 1.91
CA ILE A 154 34.65 13.34 0.74
C ILE A 154 33.27 12.91 1.24
N SER A 155 32.22 13.49 0.66
CA SER A 155 30.82 13.22 1.02
C SER A 155 30.37 11.75 0.93
N LYS A 156 31.13 10.90 0.21
CA LYS A 156 30.89 9.46 0.05
C LYS A 156 32.21 8.70 -0.02
N GLU A 157 32.28 7.57 0.67
CA GLU A 157 33.42 6.64 0.57
C GLU A 157 33.30 5.70 -0.64
N LYS A 158 32.07 5.38 -1.06
CA LYS A 158 31.78 4.48 -2.18
C LYS A 158 30.59 4.96 -2.99
N ASP A 159 30.65 4.80 -4.31
CA ASP A 159 29.48 5.01 -5.19
C ASP A 159 29.53 4.13 -6.44
N GLU A 160 28.41 4.05 -7.15
CA GLU A 160 28.30 3.36 -8.42
C GLU A 160 27.69 4.28 -9.48
N ILE A 161 28.38 4.42 -10.62
CA ILE A 161 27.91 5.20 -11.75
C ILE A 161 27.94 4.40 -13.04
N CYS A 162 27.20 4.90 -14.02
CA CYS A 162 27.15 4.33 -15.35
C CYS A 162 28.12 5.02 -16.29
N GLY A 163 28.69 4.27 -17.23
CA GLY A 163 29.39 4.83 -18.37
C GLY A 163 28.54 5.88 -19.08
N CYS A 164 29.17 6.96 -19.54
CA CYS A 164 28.53 8.13 -20.13
C CYS A 164 27.51 8.85 -19.23
N SER A 165 27.52 8.58 -17.93
CA SER A 165 26.75 9.35 -16.96
C SER A 165 27.66 10.25 -16.15
N TYR A 166 27.13 11.40 -15.78
CA TYR A 166 27.85 12.39 -14.98
C TYR A 166 27.61 12.14 -13.48
N GLY A 167 28.69 12.09 -12.70
CA GLY A 167 28.67 12.01 -11.24
C GLY A 167 29.33 13.25 -10.63
N MET A 168 28.79 13.72 -9.50
CA MET A 168 29.34 14.85 -8.73
C MET A 168 29.55 14.39 -7.29
N TYR A 169 30.74 14.66 -6.76
CA TYR A 169 31.09 14.34 -5.38
C TYR A 169 31.63 15.59 -4.70
N ASP A 170 31.00 15.96 -3.60
CA ASP A 170 31.42 17.10 -2.80
C ASP A 170 32.58 16.67 -1.88
N LEU A 171 33.60 17.50 -1.83
CA LEU A 171 34.78 17.36 -1.01
C LEU A 171 34.95 18.65 -0.20
N GLU A 172 35.05 18.53 1.12
CA GLU A 172 35.18 19.67 2.03
C GLU A 172 36.61 19.74 2.56
N LEU A 173 37.31 20.83 2.25
CA LEU A 173 38.59 21.17 2.87
C LEU A 173 38.34 22.20 3.98
N GLN A 174 38.68 21.86 5.22
CA GLN A 174 38.51 22.75 6.38
C GLN A 174 39.86 23.07 7.03
N ASN A 175 40.12 24.35 7.27
CA ASN A 175 41.26 24.77 8.09
C ASN A 175 40.86 24.88 9.57
N ASN A 176 41.39 23.99 10.40
CA ASN A 176 41.21 23.99 11.86
C ASN A 176 42.34 24.74 12.60
N GLY A 177 43.33 25.25 11.86
CA GLY A 177 44.46 26.04 12.32
C GLY A 177 44.21 27.55 12.29
N GLU A 178 45.28 28.35 12.22
CA GLU A 178 45.18 29.82 12.16
C GLU A 178 45.07 30.35 10.72
N HIS A 179 45.96 29.93 9.82
CA HIS A 179 45.92 30.25 8.39
C HIS A 179 46.93 29.39 7.63
N ASP A 180 46.58 28.98 6.41
CA ASP A 180 47.49 28.20 5.57
C ASP A 180 47.17 28.34 4.07
N ILE A 181 48.11 27.93 3.24
CA ILE A 181 47.96 27.75 1.80
C ILE A 181 48.07 26.26 1.52
N PHE A 182 47.00 25.66 1.00
CA PHE A 182 46.93 24.24 0.67
C PHE A 182 47.18 24.02 -0.80
N THR A 183 47.95 23.00 -1.14
CA THR A 183 48.06 22.46 -2.50
C THR A 183 47.21 21.21 -2.60
N PHE A 184 46.21 21.22 -3.49
CA PHE A 184 45.34 20.10 -3.79
C PHE A 184 45.95 19.20 -4.85
N VAL A 185 46.00 17.91 -4.56
CA VAL A 185 46.49 16.85 -5.45
C VAL A 185 45.35 15.85 -5.63
N LEU A 186 45.03 15.53 -6.87
CA LEU A 186 44.01 14.56 -7.23
C LEU A 186 44.68 13.43 -8.00
N ASP A 187 44.65 12.23 -7.43
CA ASP A 187 45.02 10.99 -8.11
C ASP A 187 43.73 10.28 -8.53
N ALA A 188 43.40 10.40 -9.81
CA ALA A 188 42.16 9.90 -10.37
C ALA A 188 42.30 9.59 -11.86
N PRO A 189 41.39 8.77 -12.44
CA PRO A 189 41.31 8.60 -13.89
C PRO A 189 41.08 9.94 -14.60
N GLY A 190 41.58 10.10 -15.83
CA GLY A 190 41.50 11.36 -16.59
C GLY A 190 40.08 11.82 -16.97
N TRP A 191 39.05 11.01 -16.70
CA TRP A 191 37.64 11.37 -16.82
C TRP A 191 37.04 11.91 -15.51
N VAL A 192 37.83 12.01 -14.45
CA VAL A 192 37.51 12.70 -13.19
C VAL A 192 38.28 14.01 -13.12
N ASN A 193 37.58 15.13 -12.95
CA ASN A 193 38.19 16.44 -12.83
C ASN A 193 37.68 17.16 -11.58
N SER A 194 38.45 18.10 -11.02
CA SER A 194 37.98 18.98 -9.96
C SER A 194 37.51 20.32 -10.52
N THR A 195 36.61 21.01 -9.81
CA THR A 195 36.17 22.37 -10.16
C THR A 195 37.19 23.46 -9.82
N LEU A 196 38.39 23.10 -9.33
CA LEU A 196 39.41 24.06 -8.96
C LEU A 196 40.16 24.54 -10.21
N GLU A 197 40.16 25.85 -10.44
CA GLU A 197 40.95 26.45 -11.53
C GLU A 197 42.46 26.38 -11.23
N ASN A 198 42.82 26.50 -9.94
CA ASN A 198 44.17 26.41 -9.44
C ASN A 198 44.24 25.34 -8.34
N ASN A 199 45.33 24.58 -8.33
CA ASN A 199 45.58 23.58 -7.28
C ASN A 199 45.93 24.22 -5.92
N THR A 200 45.88 25.55 -5.75
CA THR A 200 46.22 26.22 -4.49
C THR A 200 45.02 26.93 -3.88
N ILE A 201 44.82 26.75 -2.57
CA ILE A 201 43.68 27.28 -1.82
C ILE A 201 44.21 27.92 -0.54
N MET A 202 43.93 29.20 -0.33
CA MET A 202 44.25 29.89 0.92
C MET A 202 43.01 29.88 1.80
N LEU A 203 43.13 29.38 3.03
CA LEU A 203 42.03 29.36 4.00
C LEU A 203 42.45 30.01 5.32
N GLY A 204 41.62 30.91 5.81
CA GLY A 204 41.71 31.45 7.15
C GLY A 204 41.25 30.44 8.22
N ARG A 205 41.41 30.84 9.48
CA ARG A 205 40.96 30.04 10.63
C ARG A 205 39.47 29.70 10.56
N GLY A 206 39.18 28.41 10.62
CA GLY A 206 37.81 27.88 10.60
C GLY A 206 37.11 28.00 9.26
N GLU A 207 37.80 28.51 8.23
CA GLU A 207 37.25 28.61 6.89
C GLU A 207 37.18 27.21 6.25
N LYS A 208 36.13 27.02 5.44
CA LYS A 208 35.86 25.80 4.70
C LYS A 208 35.80 26.14 3.22
N ARG A 209 36.25 25.20 2.38
CA ARG A 209 36.11 25.27 0.94
C ARG A 209 35.51 23.97 0.42
N GLU A 210 34.37 24.11 -0.24
CA GLU A 210 33.75 23.04 -1.01
C GLU A 210 34.45 22.95 -2.37
N ILE A 211 34.82 21.73 -2.74
CA ILE A 211 35.44 21.34 -4.00
C ILE A 211 34.56 20.25 -4.58
N VAL A 212 34.21 20.34 -5.86
CA VAL A 212 33.40 19.33 -6.51
C VAL A 212 34.27 18.50 -7.43
N LEU A 213 34.23 17.17 -7.26
CA LEU A 213 34.81 16.21 -8.18
C LEU A 213 33.74 15.79 -9.20
N ALA A 214 34.02 16.05 -10.46
CA ALA A 214 33.16 15.76 -11.60
C ALA A 214 33.66 14.50 -12.31
N ALA A 215 32.90 13.41 -12.25
CA ALA A 215 33.18 12.16 -12.96
C ALA A 215 32.34 12.06 -14.24
N ASN A 216 32.99 11.81 -15.37
CA ASN A 216 32.32 11.58 -16.65
C ASN A 216 32.97 10.41 -17.42
N PRO A 217 32.84 9.17 -16.93
CA PRO A 217 33.45 8.00 -17.56
C PRO A 217 32.95 7.80 -19.00
N PRO A 218 33.80 7.31 -19.92
CA PRO A 218 33.37 6.82 -21.23
C PRO A 218 32.24 5.76 -21.15
N CYS A 219 31.47 5.58 -22.23
CA CYS A 219 30.29 4.68 -22.23
C CYS A 219 30.65 3.20 -21.98
N ASP A 220 31.85 2.81 -22.43
CA ASP A 220 32.42 1.47 -22.39
C ASP A 220 33.37 1.25 -21.20
N GLU A 221 33.61 2.29 -20.40
CA GLU A 221 34.42 2.21 -19.19
C GLU A 221 33.81 1.25 -18.18
N LYS A 222 34.66 0.45 -17.53
CA LYS A 222 34.21 -0.52 -16.54
C LYS A 222 35.26 -0.84 -15.49
N GLY A 223 34.80 -1.10 -14.28
CA GLY A 223 35.63 -1.55 -13.18
C GLY A 223 35.45 -0.67 -11.95
N THR A 224 36.32 -0.88 -10.97
CA THR A 224 36.35 -0.12 -9.73
C THR A 224 37.59 0.76 -9.76
N PHE A 225 37.41 2.05 -9.47
CA PHE A 225 38.45 3.05 -9.51
C PHE A 225 38.56 3.74 -8.16
N ASP A 226 39.78 3.77 -7.63
CA ASP A 226 40.08 4.49 -6.40
C ASP A 226 40.44 5.94 -6.76
N ILE A 227 39.64 6.87 -6.26
CA ILE A 227 39.84 8.31 -6.45
C ILE A 227 40.38 8.85 -5.15
N ARG A 228 41.64 9.29 -5.14
CA ARG A 228 42.29 9.83 -3.95
C ARG A 228 42.48 11.32 -4.10
N ALA A 229 41.91 12.08 -3.16
CA ALA A 229 42.13 13.50 -3.04
C ALA A 229 43.06 13.77 -1.85
N GLU A 230 44.04 14.64 -2.03
CA GLU A 230 45.02 14.99 -1.01
C GLU A 230 45.20 16.50 -0.94
N ALA A 231 45.22 17.03 0.27
CA ALA A 231 45.55 18.42 0.55
C ALA A 231 46.90 18.46 1.27
N VAL A 232 47.84 19.24 0.74
CA VAL A 232 49.19 19.42 1.28
C VAL A 232 49.33 20.84 1.81
N SER A 233 49.65 21.00 3.10
CA SER A 233 49.95 22.29 3.72
C SER A 233 51.26 22.85 3.16
N GLY A 234 51.22 24.08 2.62
CA GLY A 234 52.40 24.77 2.09
C GLY A 234 53.38 25.25 3.15
N LYS A 235 53.01 25.16 4.44
CA LYS A 235 53.89 25.53 5.55
C LYS A 235 54.43 24.35 6.34
N SER A 236 53.65 23.29 6.49
CA SER A 236 54.03 22.16 7.34
C SER A 236 54.51 20.94 6.58
N ASP A 237 54.36 20.93 5.25
CA ASP A 237 54.52 19.75 4.39
C ASP A 237 53.64 18.56 4.82
N MET A 238 52.73 18.75 5.79
CA MET A 238 51.73 17.74 6.12
C MET A 238 50.76 17.57 4.97
N SER A 239 50.37 16.33 4.75
CA SER A 239 49.27 16.01 3.87
C SER A 239 48.18 15.23 4.59
N ILE A 240 46.93 15.51 4.21
CA ILE A 240 45.77 14.69 4.57
C ILE A 240 45.05 14.34 3.28
N GLY A 241 44.65 13.08 3.16
CA GLY A 241 43.91 12.61 2.00
C GLY A 241 42.70 11.81 2.40
N ASP A 242 41.76 11.74 1.48
CA ASP A 242 40.56 10.95 1.57
C ASP A 242 40.30 10.25 0.23
N GLU A 243 39.53 9.17 0.25
CA GLU A 243 39.41 8.23 -0.86
C GLU A 243 37.95 7.89 -1.16
N LEU A 244 37.63 7.83 -2.46
CA LEU A 244 36.34 7.40 -2.99
C LEU A 244 36.55 6.20 -3.91
N GLU A 245 35.94 5.06 -3.55
CA GLU A 245 35.87 3.86 -4.39
C GLU A 245 34.68 3.99 -5.35
N LEU A 246 34.95 4.19 -6.64
CA LEU A 246 33.93 4.41 -7.66
C LEU A 246 33.79 3.21 -8.60
N SER A 247 32.65 2.51 -8.51
CA SER A 247 32.28 1.43 -9.43
C SER A 247 31.66 2.02 -10.71
N VAL A 248 32.26 1.75 -11.86
CA VAL A 248 31.73 2.16 -13.17
C VAL A 248 31.19 0.93 -13.90
N LEU A 249 29.90 0.95 -14.20
CA LEU A 249 29.23 -0.07 -15.02
C LEU A 249 29.13 0.41 -16.47
N PRO A 250 29.38 -0.45 -17.48
CA PRO A 250 29.10 -0.13 -18.87
C PRO A 250 27.66 0.33 -19.05
N GLN A 251 27.43 1.24 -20.00
CA GLN A 251 26.09 1.78 -20.24
C GLN A 251 25.02 0.69 -20.49
N LYS A 252 25.40 -0.42 -21.16
CA LYS A 252 24.52 -1.56 -21.41
C LYS A 252 24.10 -2.30 -20.12
N GLU A 253 25.02 -2.42 -19.16
CA GLU A 253 24.75 -3.09 -17.89
C GLU A 253 23.87 -2.24 -16.97
N CYS A 254 23.96 -0.92 -17.08
CA CYS A 254 23.13 0.01 -16.31
C CYS A 254 21.63 -0.08 -16.56
N TYR A 255 21.23 -0.55 -17.75
CA TYR A 255 19.83 -0.75 -18.12
C TYR A 255 19.45 -2.22 -18.28
N ASN A 256 20.42 -3.13 -18.17
CA ASN A 256 20.35 -4.58 -18.41
C ASN A 256 18.91 -5.12 -18.49
N THR A 257 18.34 -5.07 -19.70
CA THR A 257 16.93 -5.42 -19.90
C THR A 257 16.83 -6.87 -20.35
N VAL A 258 15.92 -7.59 -19.71
CA VAL A 258 15.58 -8.96 -20.11
C VAL A 258 14.17 -8.96 -20.65
N ILE A 259 14.04 -9.37 -21.91
CA ILE A 259 12.78 -9.59 -22.59
C ILE A 259 12.53 -11.10 -22.57
N SER A 260 11.33 -11.53 -22.21
CA SER A 260 10.93 -12.93 -22.17
C SER A 260 9.57 -13.08 -22.83
N ALA A 261 9.51 -13.91 -23.86
CA ALA A 261 8.28 -14.29 -24.55
C ALA A 261 8.39 -15.73 -25.03
N ASP A 262 7.29 -16.47 -24.97
CA ASP A 262 7.26 -17.87 -25.38
C ASP A 262 6.95 -18.01 -26.88
N ASP A 263 7.65 -18.93 -27.54
CA ASP A 263 7.23 -19.46 -28.83
C ASP A 263 5.77 -19.92 -28.77
N THR A 264 4.99 -19.63 -29.80
CA THR A 264 3.57 -19.94 -29.79
C THR A 264 3.05 -20.41 -31.12
N ALA A 265 2.01 -21.24 -31.07
CA ALA A 265 1.21 -21.59 -32.24
C ALA A 265 -0.10 -20.82 -32.21
N ILE A 266 -0.41 -20.16 -33.34
CA ILE A 266 -1.67 -19.42 -33.52
C ILE A 266 -2.41 -19.93 -34.76
N ASP A 267 -3.68 -19.58 -34.84
CA ASP A 267 -4.50 -19.69 -36.05
C ASP A 267 -4.87 -18.29 -36.55
N TYR A 268 -5.66 -18.24 -37.62
CA TYR A 268 -6.12 -16.99 -38.24
C TYR A 268 -7.11 -16.17 -37.39
N PHE A 269 -7.53 -16.66 -36.22
CA PHE A 269 -8.32 -15.85 -35.28
C PHE A 269 -7.43 -14.95 -34.41
N GLY A 270 -6.11 -15.12 -34.50
CA GLY A 270 -5.18 -14.34 -33.74
C GLY A 270 -5.08 -14.77 -32.27
N ARG A 271 -4.10 -14.19 -31.57
CA ARG A 271 -3.87 -14.44 -30.15
C ARG A 271 -3.08 -13.30 -29.54
N ASN A 272 -3.32 -13.02 -28.27
CA ASN A 272 -2.48 -12.15 -27.47
C ASN A 272 -1.37 -13.00 -26.79
N ILE A 273 -0.12 -12.61 -27.01
CA ILE A 273 1.06 -13.17 -26.35
C ILE A 273 1.54 -12.18 -25.29
N PRO A 274 1.66 -12.57 -24.02
CA PRO A 274 2.28 -11.73 -23.01
C PRO A 274 3.79 -11.70 -23.19
N ILE A 275 4.36 -10.51 -23.33
CA ILE A 275 5.80 -10.25 -23.33
C ILE A 275 6.15 -9.69 -21.95
N LEU A 276 7.05 -10.35 -21.23
CA LEU A 276 7.56 -9.85 -19.95
C LEU A 276 8.86 -9.08 -20.20
N ILE A 277 8.89 -7.82 -19.81
CA ILE A 277 10.08 -6.96 -19.90
C ILE A 277 10.51 -6.62 -18.48
N LYS A 278 11.75 -6.91 -18.13
CA LYS A 278 12.32 -6.67 -16.81
C LYS A 278 13.59 -5.84 -16.90
N ASN A 279 13.63 -4.75 -16.14
CA ASN A 279 14.82 -3.95 -15.97
C ASN A 279 15.68 -4.54 -14.84
N LYS A 280 16.79 -5.20 -15.16
CA LYS A 280 17.79 -5.69 -14.18
C LYS A 280 18.96 -4.72 -14.00
N GLY A 281 18.98 -3.62 -14.74
CA GLY A 281 20.02 -2.60 -14.63
C GLY A 281 19.79 -1.72 -13.40
N VAL A 282 20.82 -0.99 -12.96
CA VAL A 282 20.81 -0.18 -11.73
C VAL A 282 20.07 1.15 -11.87
N LYS A 283 19.72 1.55 -13.10
CA LYS A 283 18.97 2.78 -13.38
C LYS A 283 17.53 2.50 -13.79
N ASP A 284 16.65 3.43 -13.44
CA ASP A 284 15.32 3.56 -14.04
C ASP A 284 15.46 3.87 -15.54
N ALA A 285 14.50 3.39 -16.34
CA ALA A 285 14.57 3.48 -17.79
C ALA A 285 13.21 3.71 -18.43
N ASP A 286 13.21 4.53 -19.48
CA ASP A 286 12.08 4.72 -20.39
C ASP A 286 12.33 3.90 -21.66
N TYR A 287 11.43 2.95 -21.92
CA TYR A 287 11.53 2.01 -23.03
C TYR A 287 10.62 2.40 -24.19
N SER A 288 11.15 2.28 -25.40
CA SER A 288 10.41 2.20 -26.66
C SER A 288 10.43 0.75 -27.14
N LEU A 289 9.27 0.14 -27.31
CA LEU A 289 9.10 -1.25 -27.72
C LEU A 289 8.58 -1.33 -29.15
N THR A 290 9.32 -2.01 -30.00
CA THR A 290 8.97 -2.30 -31.39
C THR A 290 9.05 -3.80 -31.65
N ALA A 291 8.51 -4.25 -32.78
CA ALA A 291 8.67 -5.62 -33.23
C ALA A 291 8.95 -5.64 -34.73
N GLU A 292 9.85 -6.51 -35.18
CA GLU A 292 10.28 -6.62 -36.58
C GLU A 292 10.09 -8.07 -37.07
N GLY A 293 9.70 -8.24 -38.34
CA GLY A 293 9.63 -9.55 -39.01
C GLY A 293 8.27 -9.91 -39.60
N ILE A 294 7.18 -9.42 -39.01
CA ILE A 294 5.80 -9.57 -39.53
C ILE A 294 5.06 -8.23 -39.46
N ASP A 295 4.02 -8.05 -40.28
CA ASP A 295 3.20 -6.83 -40.33
C ASP A 295 1.83 -6.98 -39.63
N TRP A 296 1.42 -8.20 -39.31
CA TRP A 296 0.12 -8.51 -38.70
C TRP A 296 0.14 -8.53 -37.16
N TYR A 297 0.78 -7.55 -36.53
CA TYR A 297 0.84 -7.43 -35.07
C TYR A 297 0.41 -6.06 -34.53
N SER A 298 0.09 -5.99 -33.24
CA SER A 298 -0.14 -4.76 -32.49
C SER A 298 0.33 -4.92 -31.05
N LEU A 299 1.08 -3.95 -30.53
CA LEU A 299 1.46 -3.91 -29.12
C LEU A 299 0.41 -3.16 -28.30
N SER A 300 0.12 -3.63 -27.10
CA SER A 300 -0.79 -2.92 -26.19
C SER A 300 -0.24 -1.58 -25.72
N GLN A 301 1.09 -1.43 -25.71
CA GLN A 301 1.81 -0.21 -25.34
C GLN A 301 3.20 -0.23 -25.98
N ALA A 302 3.55 0.85 -26.69
CA ALA A 302 4.87 1.02 -27.31
C ALA A 302 5.86 1.78 -26.42
N TYR A 303 5.40 2.60 -25.47
CA TYR A 303 6.27 3.41 -24.60
C TYR A 303 5.92 3.21 -23.13
N PHE A 304 6.89 2.92 -22.27
CA PHE A 304 6.68 2.76 -20.83
C PHE A 304 7.96 2.94 -20.03
N SER A 305 7.83 3.29 -18.75
CA SER A 305 8.95 3.39 -17.81
C SER A 305 9.00 2.16 -16.90
N LEU A 306 10.21 1.71 -16.55
CA LEU A 306 10.45 0.72 -15.49
C LEU A 306 11.50 1.24 -14.53
N LYS A 307 11.21 1.10 -13.23
CA LYS A 307 12.20 1.31 -12.19
C LYS A 307 13.23 0.19 -12.15
N HIS A 308 14.32 0.41 -11.43
CA HIS A 308 15.27 -0.64 -11.07
C HIS A 308 14.54 -1.89 -10.52
N ASN A 309 14.86 -3.06 -11.09
CA ASN A 309 14.28 -4.37 -10.76
C ASN A 309 12.77 -4.52 -11.01
N GLU A 310 12.10 -3.54 -11.62
CA GLU A 310 10.69 -3.64 -12.01
C GLU A 310 10.51 -4.47 -13.28
N ASP A 311 9.38 -5.16 -13.37
CA ASP A 311 8.94 -5.84 -14.57
C ASP A 311 7.55 -5.38 -15.02
N LYS A 312 7.28 -5.55 -16.31
CA LYS A 312 6.00 -5.21 -16.92
C LYS A 312 5.65 -6.19 -18.02
N THR A 313 4.39 -6.63 -18.00
CA THR A 313 3.83 -7.45 -19.06
C THR A 313 3.15 -6.57 -20.11
N ILE A 314 3.64 -6.64 -21.35
CA ILE A 314 3.02 -6.01 -22.53
C ILE A 314 2.36 -7.09 -23.38
N ASN A 315 1.13 -6.88 -23.85
CA ASN A 315 0.47 -7.84 -24.72
C ASN A 315 0.78 -7.54 -26.18
N LEU A 316 1.32 -8.54 -26.88
CA LEU A 316 1.47 -8.57 -28.33
C LEU A 316 0.25 -9.27 -28.93
N ALA A 317 -0.60 -8.51 -29.58
CA ALA A 317 -1.77 -9.01 -30.29
C ALA A 317 -1.42 -9.34 -31.73
N LEU A 318 -1.69 -10.58 -32.15
CA LEU A 318 -1.40 -11.08 -33.49
C LEU A 318 -2.69 -11.27 -34.27
N TYR A 319 -2.76 -10.76 -35.50
CA TYR A 319 -3.95 -10.77 -36.35
C TYR A 319 -3.63 -11.12 -37.81
N PRO A 320 -3.14 -12.34 -38.09
CA PRO A 320 -2.79 -12.73 -39.46
C PRO A 320 -4.04 -12.79 -40.35
N ASP A 321 -3.98 -12.15 -41.52
CA ASP A 321 -5.04 -12.23 -42.53
C ASP A 321 -5.16 -13.63 -43.12
N GLU A 322 -6.34 -14.02 -43.60
CA GLU A 322 -6.57 -15.34 -44.23
C GLU A 322 -5.68 -15.61 -45.47
N GLY A 323 -5.13 -14.55 -46.06
CA GLY A 323 -4.18 -14.62 -47.19
C GLY A 323 -2.74 -14.92 -46.80
N VAL A 324 -2.38 -14.82 -45.52
CA VAL A 324 -1.03 -15.16 -45.02
C VAL A 324 -0.85 -16.68 -45.09
N ALA A 325 0.26 -17.16 -45.67
CA ALA A 325 0.53 -18.59 -45.78
C ALA A 325 0.74 -19.24 -44.40
N GLU A 326 0.41 -20.53 -44.26
CA GLU A 326 0.79 -21.28 -43.05
C GLU A 326 2.32 -21.46 -43.03
N GLY A 327 2.92 -21.33 -41.85
CA GLY A 327 4.37 -21.37 -41.70
C GLY A 327 4.86 -20.97 -40.32
N ASP A 328 6.18 -21.00 -40.16
CA ASP A 328 6.86 -20.51 -38.97
C ASP A 328 7.42 -19.11 -39.29
N TYR A 329 7.06 -18.12 -38.48
CA TYR A 329 7.43 -16.72 -38.64
C TYR A 329 8.28 -16.28 -37.47
N ASN A 330 9.46 -15.70 -37.74
CA ASN A 330 10.28 -15.11 -36.70
C ASN A 330 9.84 -13.67 -36.46
N LEU A 331 9.73 -13.30 -35.18
CA LEU A 331 9.42 -11.95 -34.74
C LEU A 331 10.47 -11.52 -33.72
N ASP A 332 11.19 -10.46 -34.03
CA ASP A 332 12.15 -9.85 -33.12
C ASP A 332 11.45 -8.77 -32.32
N ILE A 333 11.42 -8.92 -30.99
CA ILE A 333 10.93 -7.91 -30.06
C ILE A 333 12.12 -7.07 -29.63
N ILE A 334 12.04 -5.76 -29.85
CA ILE A 334 13.15 -4.83 -29.62
C ILE A 334 12.72 -3.80 -28.59
N ALA A 335 13.43 -3.74 -27.47
CA ALA A 335 13.27 -2.71 -26.46
C ALA A 335 14.47 -1.76 -26.50
N GLU A 336 14.21 -0.49 -26.76
CA GLU A 336 15.22 0.57 -26.82
C GLU A 336 15.10 1.49 -25.59
N THR A 337 16.23 1.82 -24.98
CA THR A 337 16.33 2.83 -23.90
C THR A 337 17.62 3.62 -24.05
N GLY A 338 17.49 4.95 -24.19
CA GLY A 338 18.63 5.82 -24.51
C GLY A 338 19.30 5.41 -25.83
N SER A 339 20.56 4.98 -25.76
CA SER A 339 21.34 4.48 -26.89
C SER A 339 21.51 2.95 -26.90
N GLN A 340 20.77 2.23 -26.05
CA GLN A 340 20.86 0.78 -25.89
C GLN A 340 19.68 0.07 -26.54
N GLU A 341 19.96 -1.02 -27.25
CA GLU A 341 18.98 -1.92 -27.86
C GLU A 341 19.06 -3.30 -27.22
N PHE A 342 17.91 -3.84 -26.82
CA PHE A 342 17.75 -5.20 -26.32
C PHE A 342 16.79 -5.96 -27.22
N ARG A 343 17.18 -7.13 -27.72
CA ARG A 343 16.42 -7.91 -28.71
C ARG A 343 16.14 -9.32 -28.18
N GLU A 344 14.91 -9.79 -28.39
CA GLU A 344 14.50 -11.17 -28.15
C GLU A 344 13.69 -11.67 -29.35
N SER A 345 14.08 -12.82 -29.91
CA SER A 345 13.43 -13.41 -31.08
C SER A 345 12.49 -14.54 -30.65
N ILE A 346 11.24 -14.48 -31.10
CA ILE A 346 10.26 -15.57 -30.90
C ILE A 346 9.80 -16.15 -32.23
N THR A 347 9.42 -17.43 -32.23
CA THR A 347 8.86 -18.12 -33.39
C THR A 347 7.35 -18.27 -33.25
N ILE A 348 6.61 -17.73 -34.22
CA ILE A 348 5.15 -17.84 -34.33
C ILE A 348 4.82 -18.89 -35.38
N LYS A 349 4.22 -20.00 -34.94
CA LYS A 349 3.77 -21.09 -35.81
C LYS A 349 2.32 -20.87 -36.23
N LEU A 350 2.11 -20.31 -37.42
CA LEU A 350 0.79 -20.09 -37.98
C LEU A 350 0.28 -21.37 -38.65
N LYS A 351 -0.78 -21.96 -38.09
CA LYS A 351 -1.42 -23.16 -38.65
C LYS A 351 -2.91 -22.96 -38.75
N ARG A 352 -3.51 -23.36 -39.87
CA ARG A 352 -4.96 -23.37 -40.01
C ARG A 352 -5.49 -24.50 -39.13
N LYS A 353 -6.17 -24.14 -38.04
CA LYS A 353 -6.96 -25.14 -37.32
C LYS A 353 -8.00 -25.69 -38.28
N SER A 354 -7.93 -27.00 -38.53
CA SER A 354 -8.93 -27.69 -39.32
C SER A 354 -10.31 -27.46 -38.69
N ALA A 355 -11.16 -26.71 -39.40
CA ALA A 355 -12.52 -26.39 -38.98
C ALA A 355 -13.34 -27.66 -38.65
N PHE A 356 -12.95 -28.80 -39.22
CA PHE A 356 -13.51 -30.10 -38.92
C PHE A 356 -13.23 -30.53 -37.47
N PHE A 357 -12.00 -30.41 -36.98
CA PHE A 357 -11.65 -30.82 -35.62
C PHE A 357 -12.28 -29.93 -34.55
N GLU A 358 -12.45 -28.63 -34.79
CA GLU A 358 -13.19 -27.74 -33.88
C GLU A 358 -14.67 -28.11 -33.81
N ARG A 359 -15.33 -28.36 -34.96
CA ARG A 359 -16.72 -28.83 -34.98
C ARG A 359 -16.86 -30.18 -34.29
N VAL A 360 -15.95 -31.13 -34.54
CA VAL A 360 -15.95 -32.44 -33.91
C VAL A 360 -15.70 -32.32 -32.40
N ARG A 361 -14.75 -31.49 -31.95
CA ARG A 361 -14.46 -31.29 -30.52
C ARG A 361 -15.63 -30.61 -29.82
N PHE A 362 -16.25 -29.62 -30.45
CA PHE A 362 -17.47 -28.98 -29.94
C PHE A 362 -18.62 -29.98 -29.84
N TYR A 363 -18.85 -30.77 -30.90
CA TYR A 363 -19.91 -31.78 -30.93
C TYR A 363 -19.64 -32.91 -29.93
N LEU A 364 -18.42 -33.40 -29.82
CA LEU A 364 -18.03 -34.40 -28.82
C LEU A 364 -18.16 -33.85 -27.40
N ASN A 365 -17.77 -32.60 -27.13
CA ASN A 365 -17.99 -31.98 -25.81
C ASN A 365 -19.48 -31.76 -25.51
N TYR A 366 -20.29 -31.46 -26.51
CA TYR A 366 -21.73 -31.34 -26.38
C TYR A 366 -22.39 -32.71 -26.12
N VAL A 367 -21.97 -33.73 -26.87
CA VAL A 367 -22.55 -35.08 -26.87
C VAL A 367 -21.99 -35.97 -25.76
N LYS A 368 -20.79 -35.70 -25.21
CA LYS A 368 -20.19 -36.47 -24.11
C LYS A 368 -21.11 -36.58 -22.89
N TYR A 369 -21.89 -35.55 -22.59
CA TYR A 369 -22.86 -35.57 -21.50
C TYR A 369 -24.04 -36.50 -21.80
N TYR A 370 -24.51 -36.54 -23.05
CA TYR A 370 -25.59 -37.44 -23.48
C TYR A 370 -25.11 -38.89 -23.58
N ILE A 371 -23.86 -39.13 -24.01
CA ILE A 371 -23.24 -40.46 -24.00
C ILE A 371 -23.10 -40.95 -22.55
N GLY A 372 -22.61 -40.11 -21.63
CA GLY A 372 -22.52 -40.45 -20.21
C GLY A 372 -23.88 -40.78 -19.59
N LEU A 373 -24.91 -39.97 -19.91
CA LEU A 373 -26.29 -40.23 -19.49
C LEU A 373 -26.81 -41.58 -20.04
N GLY A 374 -26.55 -41.85 -21.31
CA GLY A 374 -26.92 -43.10 -21.97
C GLY A 374 -26.31 -44.32 -21.28
N ILE A 375 -25.02 -44.24 -20.92
CA ILE A 375 -24.33 -45.31 -20.18
C ILE A 375 -24.92 -45.52 -18.79
N VAL A 376 -25.27 -44.45 -18.06
CA VAL A 376 -25.90 -44.56 -16.74
C VAL A 376 -27.30 -45.17 -16.84
N LEU A 377 -28.12 -44.73 -17.80
CA LEU A 377 -29.45 -45.30 -18.04
C LEU A 377 -29.37 -46.77 -18.46
N LEU A 378 -28.42 -47.12 -19.33
CA LEU A 378 -28.15 -48.50 -19.72
C LEU A 378 -27.75 -49.35 -18.51
N GLY A 379 -26.88 -48.84 -17.64
CA GLY A 379 -26.48 -49.49 -16.39
C GLY A 379 -27.67 -49.73 -15.44
N ILE A 380 -28.57 -48.76 -15.31
CA ILE A 380 -29.81 -48.89 -14.52
C ILE A 380 -30.71 -49.97 -15.11
N VAL A 381 -30.93 -49.97 -16.43
CA VAL A 381 -31.75 -50.97 -17.12
C VAL A 381 -31.17 -52.37 -16.94
N LEU A 382 -29.85 -52.53 -17.12
CA LEU A 382 -29.16 -53.81 -16.93
C LEU A 382 -29.22 -54.28 -15.48
N PHE A 383 -29.04 -53.38 -14.51
CA PHE A 383 -29.16 -53.69 -13.09
C PHE A 383 -30.56 -54.20 -12.74
N PHE A 384 -31.60 -53.56 -13.25
CA PHE A 384 -32.99 -54.02 -13.04
C PHE A 384 -33.31 -55.31 -13.79
N ALA A 385 -32.76 -55.53 -14.98
CA ALA A 385 -32.90 -56.80 -15.71
C ALA A 385 -32.29 -57.97 -14.92
N VAL A 386 -31.14 -57.76 -14.27
CA VAL A 386 -30.51 -58.74 -13.37
C VAL A 386 -31.38 -59.01 -12.14
N LEU A 387 -31.95 -57.97 -11.52
CA LEU A 387 -32.85 -58.12 -10.37
C LEU A 387 -34.15 -58.84 -10.74
N ALA A 388 -34.72 -58.57 -11.92
CA ALA A 388 -35.92 -59.25 -12.42
C ALA A 388 -35.65 -60.73 -12.68
N LYS A 389 -34.48 -61.08 -13.25
CA LYS A 389 -34.07 -62.47 -13.49
C LYS A 389 -33.89 -63.27 -12.19
N LYS A 390 -33.53 -62.62 -11.08
CA LYS A 390 -33.35 -63.27 -9.77
C LYS A 390 -34.66 -63.61 -9.03
N ARG A 391 -35.83 -63.13 -9.50
CA ARG A 391 -37.15 -63.44 -8.91
C ARG A 391 -37.88 -64.64 -9.54
N GLY A 392 -37.30 -65.28 -10.56
CA GLY A 392 -37.96 -66.33 -11.34
C GLY A 392 -37.89 -67.77 -10.80
N LYS A 393 -37.27 -68.04 -9.64
CA LYS A 393 -37.21 -69.40 -9.08
C LYS A 393 -37.45 -69.38 -7.57
N GLY A 394 -38.70 -69.55 -7.17
CA GLY A 394 -39.01 -69.72 -5.76
C GLY A 394 -40.49 -69.65 -5.38
N ARG A 395 -41.15 -70.81 -5.51
CA ARG A 395 -42.31 -71.27 -4.71
C ARG A 395 -43.69 -70.66 -4.97
N LYS A 396 -44.51 -71.50 -5.59
CA LYS A 396 -45.97 -71.57 -5.44
C LYS A 396 -46.32 -71.86 -3.97
N ALA A 397 -47.19 -71.04 -3.36
CA ALA A 397 -48.27 -71.44 -2.43
C ALA A 397 -48.80 -70.23 -1.63
N LYS A 398 -50.13 -70.13 -1.55
CA LYS A 398 -50.95 -69.28 -0.66
C LYS A 398 -51.05 -67.77 -0.97
N GLN A 399 -51.97 -67.48 -1.91
CA GLN A 399 -53.12 -66.57 -1.77
C GLN A 399 -53.70 -66.69 -0.33
N GLU A 400 -54.09 -65.67 0.44
CA GLU A 400 -54.59 -64.32 0.19
C GLU A 400 -54.06 -63.36 1.28
N THR A 401 -54.31 -62.06 1.14
CA THR A 401 -53.87 -60.93 2.01
C THR A 401 -52.46 -60.38 1.73
N LYS A 402 -52.32 -59.54 0.68
CA LYS A 402 -51.25 -58.50 0.62
C LYS A 402 -51.43 -57.46 -0.50
N THR A 403 -52.63 -56.94 -0.68
CA THR A 403 -52.91 -55.82 -1.62
C THR A 403 -52.55 -54.42 -1.07
N LYS A 404 -51.82 -54.31 0.05
CA LYS A 404 -51.30 -53.01 0.55
C LYS A 404 -49.78 -52.81 0.44
N LYS A 405 -48.97 -53.87 0.25
CA LYS A 405 -47.49 -53.71 0.14
C LYS A 405 -46.99 -53.42 -1.29
N GLY A 406 -47.71 -53.84 -2.33
CA GLY A 406 -47.37 -53.50 -3.73
C GLY A 406 -47.52 -52.01 -4.06
N ARG A 407 -48.51 -51.33 -3.44
CA ARG A 407 -48.70 -49.87 -3.62
C ARG A 407 -47.63 -49.03 -2.95
N MET A 408 -47.03 -49.48 -1.84
CA MET A 408 -45.89 -48.78 -1.23
C MET A 408 -44.64 -48.89 -2.09
N LEU A 409 -44.38 -50.03 -2.74
CA LEU A 409 -43.20 -50.18 -3.60
C LEU A 409 -43.27 -49.27 -4.84
N VAL A 410 -44.45 -49.13 -5.46
CA VAL A 410 -44.66 -48.21 -6.58
C VAL A 410 -44.50 -46.76 -6.14
N TRP A 411 -44.96 -46.40 -4.94
CA TRP A 411 -44.75 -45.07 -4.38
C TRP A 411 -43.27 -44.77 -4.06
N TYR A 412 -42.54 -45.73 -3.48
CA TYR A 412 -41.10 -45.58 -3.24
C TYR A 412 -40.31 -45.47 -4.55
N LEU A 413 -40.69 -46.20 -5.61
CA LEU A 413 -40.07 -46.08 -6.93
C LEU A 413 -40.38 -44.74 -7.60
N ALA A 414 -41.60 -44.22 -7.46
CA ALA A 414 -41.97 -42.90 -7.95
C ALA A 414 -41.22 -41.78 -7.20
N ILE A 415 -41.08 -41.88 -5.87
CA ILE A 415 -40.28 -40.95 -5.07
C ILE A 415 -38.80 -41.05 -5.43
N LEU A 416 -38.25 -42.25 -5.59
CA LEU A 416 -36.85 -42.44 -5.97
C LEU A 416 -36.57 -41.87 -7.37
N ALA A 417 -37.47 -42.10 -8.33
CA ALA A 417 -37.38 -41.50 -9.67
C ALA A 417 -37.47 -39.97 -9.61
N LEU A 418 -38.35 -39.41 -8.79
CA LEU A 418 -38.45 -37.97 -8.58
C LEU A 418 -37.19 -37.39 -7.95
N ILE A 419 -36.62 -38.06 -6.94
CA ILE A 419 -35.36 -37.67 -6.30
C ILE A 419 -34.21 -37.73 -7.31
N LEU A 420 -34.14 -38.77 -8.14
CA LEU A 420 -33.13 -38.87 -9.20
C LEU A 420 -33.30 -37.79 -10.28
N ILE A 421 -34.53 -37.43 -10.64
CA ILE A 421 -34.81 -36.32 -11.57
C ILE A 421 -34.42 -34.97 -10.95
N ILE A 422 -34.68 -34.75 -9.66
CA ILE A 422 -34.31 -33.53 -8.94
C ILE A 422 -32.78 -33.46 -8.78
N LEU A 423 -32.12 -34.55 -8.37
CA LEU A 423 -30.66 -34.62 -8.30
C LEU A 423 -30.03 -34.43 -9.68
N PHE A 424 -30.65 -34.95 -10.74
CA PHE A 424 -30.22 -34.73 -12.12
C PHE A 424 -30.38 -33.26 -12.56
N ALA A 425 -31.48 -32.60 -12.18
CA ALA A 425 -31.68 -31.18 -12.43
C ALA A 425 -30.66 -30.32 -11.67
N ILE A 426 -30.39 -30.64 -10.40
CA ILE A 426 -29.39 -29.97 -9.56
C ILE A 426 -27.98 -30.19 -10.14
N PHE A 427 -27.65 -31.41 -10.56
CA PHE A 427 -26.36 -31.75 -11.16
C PHE A 427 -26.17 -31.08 -12.54
N LYS A 428 -27.23 -31.02 -13.36
CA LYS A 428 -27.23 -30.28 -14.63
C LYS A 428 -27.02 -28.78 -14.40
N TYR A 429 -27.62 -28.21 -13.35
CA TYR A 429 -27.46 -26.82 -12.97
C TYR A 429 -26.05 -26.53 -12.40
N GLY A 430 -25.50 -27.46 -11.62
CA GLY A 430 -24.13 -27.39 -11.10
C GLY A 430 -23.05 -27.46 -12.18
N LEU A 431 -23.18 -28.39 -13.15
CA LEU A 431 -22.28 -28.48 -14.29
C LEU A 431 -22.39 -27.30 -15.27
N TYR A 432 -23.59 -26.70 -15.37
CA TYR A 432 -23.77 -25.46 -16.12
C TYR A 432 -23.02 -24.30 -15.44
N LEU A 433 -23.02 -24.24 -14.10
CA LEU A 433 -22.27 -23.24 -13.34
C LEU A 433 -20.75 -23.40 -13.48
N ASP A 434 -20.20 -24.61 -13.58
CA ASP A 434 -18.75 -24.81 -13.77
C ASP A 434 -18.28 -24.50 -15.20
N LYS A 435 -19.09 -24.75 -16.24
CA LYS A 435 -18.80 -24.25 -17.60
C LYS A 435 -18.88 -22.73 -17.70
N VAL A 436 -19.83 -22.15 -16.96
CA VAL A 436 -19.94 -20.71 -16.82
C VAL A 436 -18.74 -20.16 -16.04
N LYS A 437 -18.18 -20.84 -15.03
CA LYS A 437 -16.92 -20.43 -14.38
C LYS A 437 -15.72 -20.37 -15.32
N GLY A 438 -15.55 -21.33 -16.24
CA GLY A 438 -14.44 -21.32 -17.20
C GLY A 438 -14.58 -20.25 -18.29
N PHE A 439 -15.81 -19.90 -18.66
CA PHE A 439 -16.12 -18.78 -19.55
C PHE A 439 -16.05 -17.42 -18.83
N ILE A 440 -16.38 -17.39 -17.53
CA ILE A 440 -16.33 -16.20 -16.66
C ILE A 440 -14.92 -15.90 -16.17
N SER A 441 -14.02 -16.88 -15.99
CA SER A 441 -12.62 -16.59 -15.64
C SER A 441 -11.84 -15.91 -16.77
N ALA A 442 -12.36 -15.95 -18.00
CA ALA A 442 -11.81 -15.23 -19.15
C ALA A 442 -12.35 -13.78 -19.29
N LEU A 443 -13.35 -13.39 -18.51
CA LEU A 443 -13.91 -12.04 -18.45
C LEU A 443 -13.64 -11.47 -17.05
N SER A 444 -12.87 -10.38 -16.99
CA SER A 444 -12.23 -9.83 -15.78
C SER A 444 -13.10 -9.77 -14.50
N ALA A 445 -12.41 -9.75 -13.36
CA ALA A 445 -12.94 -9.83 -11.99
C ALA A 445 -14.05 -8.81 -11.61
N ASP A 446 -14.30 -7.79 -12.44
CA ASP A 446 -15.26 -6.71 -12.19
C ASP A 446 -16.73 -7.12 -12.36
N TYR A 447 -17.02 -8.25 -13.03
CA TYR A 447 -18.38 -8.74 -13.23
C TYR A 447 -18.89 -9.71 -12.15
N ILE A 448 -18.03 -10.16 -11.24
CA ILE A 448 -18.30 -11.31 -10.34
C ILE A 448 -19.11 -10.92 -9.09
N LEU A 449 -18.93 -9.71 -8.55
CA LEU A 449 -19.64 -9.29 -7.33
C LEU A 449 -21.18 -9.18 -7.47
N PRO A 450 -21.75 -8.58 -8.54
CA PRO A 450 -23.20 -8.39 -8.60
C PRO A 450 -23.98 -9.71 -8.79
N TYR A 451 -23.43 -10.70 -9.50
CA TYR A 451 -24.11 -11.99 -9.72
C TYR A 451 -24.12 -12.89 -8.49
N LYS A 452 -23.06 -12.86 -7.67
CA LYS A 452 -23.05 -13.55 -6.36
C LYS A 452 -24.08 -12.95 -5.41
N ALA A 453 -24.20 -11.62 -5.39
CA ALA A 453 -25.25 -10.94 -4.63
C ALA A 453 -26.65 -11.36 -5.13
N TYR A 454 -26.86 -11.42 -6.46
CA TYR A 454 -28.12 -11.86 -7.06
C TYR A 454 -28.56 -13.27 -6.65
N PHE A 455 -27.61 -14.22 -6.59
CA PHE A 455 -27.88 -15.59 -6.14
C PHE A 455 -28.25 -15.65 -4.65
N ILE A 456 -27.56 -14.88 -3.80
CA ILE A 456 -27.87 -14.80 -2.36
C ILE A 456 -29.26 -14.17 -2.14
N TYR A 457 -29.60 -13.12 -2.88
CA TYR A 457 -30.91 -12.48 -2.78
C TYR A 457 -32.04 -13.41 -3.26
N SER A 458 -31.87 -14.11 -4.38
CA SER A 458 -32.90 -15.03 -4.88
C SER A 458 -33.04 -16.29 -4.00
N ALA A 459 -31.93 -16.84 -3.49
CA ALA A 459 -31.96 -17.92 -2.50
C ALA A 459 -32.62 -17.50 -1.18
N SER A 460 -32.34 -16.29 -0.70
CA SER A 460 -32.98 -15.72 0.49
C SER A 460 -34.48 -15.47 0.27
N GLY A 461 -34.89 -15.01 -0.91
CA GLY A 461 -36.29 -14.82 -1.27
C GLY A 461 -37.08 -16.13 -1.28
N ILE A 462 -36.50 -17.20 -1.83
CA ILE A 462 -37.08 -18.54 -1.79
C ILE A 462 -37.11 -19.08 -0.35
N GLY A 463 -36.06 -18.86 0.44
CA GLY A 463 -36.00 -19.22 1.85
C GLY A 463 -37.11 -18.54 2.67
N ILE A 464 -37.29 -17.22 2.50
CA ILE A 464 -38.36 -16.45 3.14
C ILE A 464 -39.74 -16.93 2.69
N LEU A 465 -39.91 -17.27 1.40
CA LEU A 465 -41.17 -17.81 0.89
C LEU A 465 -41.50 -19.18 1.50
N ILE A 466 -40.51 -20.06 1.66
CA ILE A 466 -40.66 -21.36 2.32
C ILE A 466 -41.01 -21.16 3.80
N ILE A 467 -40.31 -20.26 4.50
CA ILE A 467 -40.61 -19.93 5.90
C ILE A 467 -42.02 -19.34 6.03
N ALA A 468 -42.44 -18.45 5.15
CA ALA A 468 -43.78 -17.88 5.12
C ALA A 468 -44.84 -18.96 4.89
N LEU A 469 -44.61 -19.90 3.97
CA LEU A 469 -45.50 -21.04 3.72
C LEU A 469 -45.55 -22.00 4.92
N LEU A 470 -44.43 -22.22 5.62
CA LEU A 470 -44.38 -23.02 6.84
C LEU A 470 -45.10 -22.32 8.01
N ILE A 471 -44.96 -21.00 8.15
CA ILE A 471 -45.70 -20.20 9.13
C ILE A 471 -47.20 -20.25 8.84
N ILE A 472 -47.62 -20.01 7.60
CA ILE A 472 -49.02 -20.13 7.17
C ILE A 472 -49.55 -21.54 7.44
N HIS A 473 -48.76 -22.58 7.16
CA HIS A 473 -49.14 -23.96 7.44
C HIS A 473 -49.28 -24.23 8.96
N SER A 474 -48.37 -23.68 9.76
CA SER A 474 -48.40 -23.79 11.24
C SER A 474 -49.58 -23.07 11.86
N LEU A 475 -49.94 -21.90 11.33
CA LEU A 475 -51.09 -21.11 11.79
C LEU A 475 -52.40 -21.81 11.43
N ARG A 476 -52.47 -22.42 10.23
CA ARG A 476 -53.61 -23.23 9.80
C ARG A 476 -53.80 -24.51 10.63
N LYS A 477 -52.72 -25.01 11.26
CA LYS A 477 -52.76 -26.17 12.16
C LYS A 477 -53.25 -25.80 13.58
N ARG A 478 -53.22 -24.52 13.96
CA ARG A 478 -53.67 -24.05 15.30
C ARG A 478 -55.17 -23.72 15.38
N GLU A 479 -55.88 -23.57 14.27
CA GLU A 479 -57.34 -23.35 14.28
C GLU A 479 -58.17 -24.63 14.42
N GLY A 480 -57.55 -25.82 14.41
CA GLY A 480 -58.25 -27.11 14.45
C GLY A 480 -58.51 -27.73 15.82
N LYS A 481 -58.09 -27.10 16.93
CA LYS A 481 -58.29 -27.68 18.28
C LYS A 481 -58.62 -26.62 19.34
N ARG A 482 -59.86 -26.13 19.33
CA ARG A 482 -60.57 -25.73 20.56
C ARG A 482 -62.00 -26.26 20.47
N LYS A 483 -62.24 -27.41 21.10
CA LYS A 483 -63.58 -27.84 21.51
C LYS A 483 -63.75 -27.47 22.99
N PRO A 484 -64.86 -26.84 23.39
CA PRO A 484 -65.27 -26.78 24.78
C PRO A 484 -66.00 -28.09 25.12
N LYS A 485 -65.72 -28.67 26.29
CA LYS A 485 -66.58 -29.67 26.93
C LYS A 485 -66.57 -29.40 28.42
N GLY A 486 -67.75 -29.07 28.95
CA GLY A 486 -68.01 -28.84 30.35
C GLY A 486 -68.36 -30.11 31.13
N GLU A 487 -68.21 -29.94 32.45
CA GLU A 487 -69.03 -30.39 33.60
C GLU A 487 -69.71 -31.77 33.61
N GLU A 488 -69.35 -32.60 34.60
CA GLU A 488 -70.09 -32.99 35.83
C GLU A 488 -69.16 -34.00 36.59
N ALA A 489 -69.04 -34.09 37.92
CA ALA A 489 -70.05 -34.07 38.98
C ALA A 489 -69.49 -33.67 40.37
N GLU A 490 -70.41 -33.12 41.19
CA GLU A 490 -70.65 -33.21 42.65
C GLU A 490 -69.54 -33.72 43.60
N SER A 491 -69.31 -33.08 44.76
CA SER A 491 -70.26 -33.10 45.88
C SER A 491 -70.23 -31.87 46.81
N MET A 492 -71.46 -31.54 47.25
CA MET A 492 -71.91 -30.92 48.49
C MET A 492 -70.96 -29.99 49.28
N GLU A 493 -71.28 -28.70 49.27
CA GLU A 493 -71.30 -27.94 50.53
C GLU A 493 -72.49 -26.98 50.56
N ASP A 494 -72.96 -26.77 51.78
CA ASP A 494 -74.30 -26.42 52.17
C ASP A 494 -74.65 -24.94 51.92
N LYS A 495 -75.96 -24.72 51.93
CA LYS A 495 -76.69 -23.46 51.85
C LYS A 495 -76.12 -22.46 52.87
N THR A 496 -76.13 -21.17 52.63
CA THR A 496 -77.31 -20.27 52.68
C THR A 496 -76.72 -18.89 52.35
N GLU A 497 -77.16 -18.10 51.36
CA GLU A 497 -78.09 -16.99 51.60
C GLU A 497 -78.30 -16.18 50.29
N LYS A 498 -78.79 -16.83 49.23
CA LYS A 498 -79.29 -16.13 48.02
C LYS A 498 -80.76 -15.74 48.20
N LYS A 499 -81.04 -14.52 48.66
CA LYS A 499 -82.34 -13.87 48.34
C LYS A 499 -82.46 -12.35 48.49
N LYS A 500 -81.35 -11.58 48.45
CA LYS A 500 -81.43 -10.09 48.39
C LYS A 500 -80.57 -9.38 47.33
N GLU A 501 -79.76 -10.09 46.53
CA GLU A 501 -78.92 -9.43 45.50
C GLU A 501 -79.39 -9.59 44.04
N ALA A 502 -80.45 -10.37 43.77
CA ALA A 502 -80.91 -10.61 42.40
C ALA A 502 -81.69 -9.42 41.78
N SER A 503 -82.12 -8.45 42.58
CA SER A 503 -82.86 -7.27 42.09
C SER A 503 -81.98 -6.06 41.76
N LYS A 504 -80.77 -5.95 42.35
CA LYS A 504 -79.81 -4.86 42.04
C LYS A 504 -78.89 -5.18 40.86
N ARG A 505 -78.71 -6.46 40.51
CA ARG A 505 -77.88 -6.90 39.37
C ARG A 505 -78.54 -6.72 37.99
N GLY A 506 -79.85 -6.53 37.93
CA GLY A 506 -80.59 -6.37 36.67
C GLY A 506 -80.45 -4.97 36.05
N GLU A 507 -80.34 -3.93 36.87
CA GLU A 507 -80.18 -2.55 36.41
C GLU A 507 -78.73 -2.22 36.07
N GLU A 508 -77.77 -2.72 36.86
CA GLU A 508 -76.33 -2.55 36.60
C GLU A 508 -75.88 -3.27 35.30
N PHE A 509 -76.52 -4.38 34.94
CA PHE A 509 -76.25 -5.09 33.69
C PHE A 509 -76.80 -4.35 32.47
N ARG A 510 -77.89 -3.59 32.63
CA ARG A 510 -78.53 -2.84 31.54
C ARG A 510 -77.76 -1.55 31.20
N GLU A 511 -77.11 -0.93 32.18
CA GLU A 511 -76.20 0.20 31.95
C GLU A 511 -74.87 -0.25 31.30
N ARG A 512 -74.25 -1.34 31.78
CA ARG A 512 -73.01 -1.86 31.16
C ARG A 512 -73.21 -2.34 29.71
N PHE A 513 -74.38 -2.85 29.35
CA PHE A 513 -74.67 -3.27 27.97
C PHE A 513 -74.87 -2.09 27.01
N MET A 514 -75.37 -0.95 27.51
CA MET A 514 -75.52 0.28 26.72
C MET A 514 -74.19 1.02 26.55
N GLU A 515 -73.28 0.92 27.52
CA GLU A 515 -71.94 1.48 27.45
C GLU A 515 -71.03 0.69 26.47
N VAL A 516 -71.11 -0.64 26.47
CA VAL A 516 -70.39 -1.50 25.50
C VAL A 516 -70.85 -1.25 24.06
N LYS A 517 -72.13 -0.94 23.82
CA LYS A 517 -72.64 -0.57 22.49
C LYS A 517 -72.21 0.83 22.03
N ARG A 518 -71.92 1.78 22.94
CA ARG A 518 -71.37 3.09 22.57
C ARG A 518 -69.87 3.04 22.30
N VAL A 519 -69.13 2.15 22.98
CA VAL A 519 -67.71 1.92 22.72
C VAL A 519 -67.50 1.16 21.41
N SER A 520 -68.26 0.09 21.13
CA SER A 520 -68.04 -0.72 19.91
C SER A 520 -68.37 0.02 18.61
N LYS A 521 -69.28 1.01 18.64
CA LYS A 521 -69.62 1.82 17.46
C LYS A 521 -68.61 2.93 17.18
N LYS A 522 -67.84 3.36 18.19
CA LYS A 522 -66.75 4.34 18.06
C LYS A 522 -65.44 3.69 17.57
N THR A 523 -65.21 2.40 17.89
CA THR A 523 -64.01 1.66 17.46
C THR A 523 -64.11 1.08 16.03
N GLU A 524 -65.31 0.97 15.45
CA GLU A 524 -65.50 0.46 14.08
C GLU A 524 -65.38 1.58 13.02
N GLU A 525 -65.64 2.83 13.37
CA GLU A 525 -65.37 4.01 12.50
C GLU A 525 -63.90 4.45 12.53
N GLU A 526 -63.19 4.34 13.67
CA GLU A 526 -61.75 4.65 13.75
C GLU A 526 -60.84 3.63 13.03
N ASN A 527 -61.22 2.35 12.97
CA ASN A 527 -60.42 1.32 12.28
C ASN A 527 -60.59 1.31 10.75
N SER A 528 -61.64 1.93 10.20
CA SER A 528 -61.76 2.14 8.74
C SER A 528 -60.87 3.29 8.24
N PHE A 529 -60.57 4.25 9.12
CA PHE A 529 -59.67 5.37 8.83
C PHE A 529 -58.19 4.99 9.02
N ALA A 530 -57.85 4.05 9.90
CA ALA A 530 -56.47 3.59 10.10
C ALA A 530 -55.86 2.95 8.83
N VAL A 531 -56.62 2.14 8.09
CA VAL A 531 -56.10 1.50 6.86
C VAL A 531 -55.79 2.56 5.79
N VAL A 532 -56.58 3.63 5.68
CA VAL A 532 -56.29 4.74 4.75
C VAL A 532 -55.13 5.61 5.26
N LYS A 533 -55.05 5.84 6.57
CA LYS A 533 -54.03 6.67 7.23
C LYS A 533 -52.63 6.05 7.19
N TYR A 534 -52.52 4.72 7.08
CA TYR A 534 -51.23 4.03 6.91
C TYR A 534 -50.95 3.57 5.48
N ALA A 535 -51.97 3.27 4.67
CA ALA A 535 -51.77 2.89 3.28
C ALA A 535 -51.32 4.07 2.41
N TYR A 536 -51.83 5.28 2.66
CA TYR A 536 -51.43 6.45 1.87
C TYR A 536 -49.98 6.87 2.11
N PRO A 537 -49.46 7.01 3.35
CA PRO A 537 -48.04 7.27 3.58
C PRO A 537 -47.15 6.12 3.12
N ALA A 538 -47.58 4.86 3.22
CA ALA A 538 -46.81 3.73 2.69
C ALA A 538 -46.72 3.76 1.17
N LEU A 539 -47.80 4.15 0.47
CA LEU A 539 -47.82 4.28 -0.98
C LEU A 539 -47.01 5.50 -1.45
N VAL A 540 -47.09 6.62 -0.73
CA VAL A 540 -46.24 7.81 -0.94
C VAL A 540 -44.78 7.50 -0.64
N ALA A 541 -44.47 6.74 0.42
CA ALA A 541 -43.11 6.31 0.73
C ALA A 541 -42.57 5.34 -0.32
N CYS A 542 -43.39 4.41 -0.83
CA CYS A 542 -43.01 3.55 -1.95
C CYS A 542 -42.76 4.35 -3.23
N LEU A 543 -43.59 5.35 -3.53
CA LEU A 543 -43.37 6.26 -4.67
C LEU A 543 -42.10 7.11 -4.46
N PHE A 544 -41.88 7.61 -3.26
CA PHE A 544 -40.70 8.41 -2.92
C PHE A 544 -39.42 7.57 -2.99
N LEU A 545 -39.45 6.32 -2.52
CA LEU A 545 -38.34 5.36 -2.67
C LEU A 545 -38.12 4.97 -4.13
N ALA A 546 -39.18 4.84 -4.94
CA ALA A 546 -39.05 4.61 -6.37
C ALA A 546 -38.41 5.81 -7.08
N VAL A 547 -38.79 7.04 -6.69
CA VAL A 547 -38.21 8.29 -7.23
C VAL A 547 -36.77 8.47 -6.78
N ILE A 548 -36.44 8.20 -5.51
CA ILE A 548 -35.05 8.23 -5.01
C ILE A 548 -34.20 7.16 -5.71
N SER A 549 -34.73 5.94 -5.87
CA SER A 549 -34.04 4.87 -6.60
C SER A 549 -33.78 5.27 -8.05
N TYR A 550 -34.76 5.91 -8.71
CA TYR A 550 -34.59 6.45 -10.06
C TYR A 550 -33.61 7.63 -10.13
N ALA A 551 -33.60 8.51 -9.12
CA ALA A 551 -32.66 9.64 -9.03
C ALA A 551 -31.22 9.15 -8.80
N ILE A 552 -31.02 8.17 -7.91
CA ILE A 552 -29.74 7.50 -7.69
C ILE A 552 -29.29 6.78 -8.97
N TYR A 553 -30.21 6.09 -9.67
CA TYR A 553 -29.95 5.49 -10.97
C TYR A 553 -29.51 6.52 -12.02
N MET A 554 -30.15 7.69 -12.08
CA MET A 554 -29.77 8.77 -13.00
C MET A 554 -28.43 9.42 -12.62
N PHE A 555 -28.16 9.58 -11.33
CA PHE A 555 -26.95 10.23 -10.81
C PHE A 555 -25.71 9.35 -10.97
N PHE A 556 -25.78 8.07 -10.61
CA PHE A 556 -24.68 7.12 -10.78
C PHE A 556 -24.62 6.54 -12.21
N GLY A 557 -25.77 6.47 -12.89
CA GLY A 557 -25.87 5.95 -14.25
C GLY A 557 -25.00 6.73 -15.23
N ARG A 558 -24.91 8.07 -15.11
CA ARG A 558 -24.15 8.89 -16.07
C ARG A 558 -22.63 8.66 -16.02
N SER A 559 -22.08 8.34 -14.85
CA SER A 559 -20.64 8.07 -14.67
C SER A 559 -20.27 6.62 -14.98
N ILE A 560 -21.22 5.69 -14.93
CA ILE A 560 -21.00 4.25 -15.17
C ILE A 560 -21.39 3.85 -16.60
N TYR A 561 -22.32 4.57 -17.25
CA TYR A 561 -22.77 4.30 -18.62
C TYR A 561 -21.64 4.32 -19.65
N THR A 562 -20.65 5.20 -19.46
CA THR A 562 -19.50 5.32 -20.37
C THR A 562 -18.58 4.09 -20.33
N ARG A 563 -18.58 3.32 -19.23
CA ARG A 563 -17.79 2.08 -19.10
C ARG A 563 -18.59 0.80 -19.33
N PHE A 564 -19.91 0.81 -19.11
CA PHE A 564 -20.73 -0.42 -19.07
C PHE A 564 -22.06 -0.33 -19.83
N GLY A 565 -22.13 0.46 -20.91
CA GLY A 565 -23.37 0.73 -21.67
C GLY A 565 -24.22 -0.51 -22.00
N TYR A 566 -23.59 -1.59 -22.46
CA TYR A 566 -24.29 -2.85 -22.79
C TYR A 566 -24.97 -3.53 -21.60
N VAL A 567 -24.39 -3.43 -20.40
CA VAL A 567 -24.95 -4.03 -19.18
C VAL A 567 -26.18 -3.26 -18.73
N PHE A 568 -26.15 -1.94 -18.88
CA PHE A 568 -27.27 -1.07 -18.51
C PHE A 568 -28.48 -1.26 -19.42
N ASP A 569 -28.28 -1.48 -20.71
CA ASP A 569 -29.39 -1.76 -21.64
C ASP A 569 -30.05 -3.11 -21.32
N PHE A 570 -29.26 -4.12 -20.92
CA PHE A 570 -29.79 -5.40 -20.45
C PHE A 570 -30.58 -5.27 -19.13
N ILE A 571 -30.06 -4.50 -18.16
CA ILE A 571 -30.75 -4.23 -16.89
C ILE A 571 -32.04 -3.43 -17.11
N LYS A 572 -32.04 -2.43 -18.01
CA LYS A 572 -33.25 -1.69 -18.40
C LYS A 572 -34.31 -2.61 -18.96
N ALA A 573 -33.96 -3.47 -19.90
CA ALA A 573 -34.88 -4.45 -20.46
C ALA A 573 -35.45 -5.37 -19.36
N TYR A 574 -34.58 -5.87 -18.47
CA TYR A 574 -35.00 -6.72 -17.35
C TYR A 574 -35.94 -6.01 -16.36
N TYR A 575 -35.68 -4.74 -16.05
CA TYR A 575 -36.51 -3.95 -15.15
C TYR A 575 -37.91 -3.69 -15.73
N ILE A 576 -37.99 -3.47 -17.05
CA ILE A 576 -39.27 -3.35 -17.76
C ILE A 576 -40.07 -4.66 -17.64
N TYR A 577 -39.43 -5.83 -17.77
CA TYR A 577 -40.11 -7.12 -17.58
C TYR A 577 -40.63 -7.32 -16.14
N LEU A 578 -39.88 -6.88 -15.13
CA LEU A 578 -40.28 -6.92 -13.72
C LEU A 578 -41.53 -6.06 -13.46
N ILE A 579 -41.58 -4.86 -14.06
CA ILE A 579 -42.75 -3.97 -13.98
C ILE A 579 -43.96 -4.62 -14.65
N ILE A 580 -43.79 -5.20 -15.84
CA ILE A 580 -44.88 -5.90 -16.56
C ILE A 580 -45.40 -7.07 -15.72
N ALA A 581 -44.52 -7.88 -15.13
CA ALA A 581 -44.90 -9.01 -14.28
C ALA A 581 -45.64 -8.55 -13.01
N ALA A 582 -45.17 -7.48 -12.35
CA ALA A 582 -45.84 -6.90 -11.20
C ALA A 582 -47.23 -6.33 -11.55
N ALA A 583 -47.35 -5.65 -12.70
CA ALA A 583 -48.63 -5.15 -13.20
C ALA A 583 -49.60 -6.30 -13.52
N ALA A 584 -49.13 -7.38 -14.16
CA ALA A 584 -49.94 -8.57 -14.42
C ALA A 584 -50.38 -9.27 -13.14
N LEU A 585 -49.51 -9.36 -12.13
CA LEU A 585 -49.84 -9.93 -10.82
C LEU A 585 -50.90 -9.08 -10.10
N LEU A 586 -50.75 -7.75 -10.09
CA LEU A 586 -51.73 -6.83 -9.50
C LEU A 586 -53.07 -6.93 -10.21
N LEU A 587 -53.08 -7.06 -11.54
CA LEU A 587 -54.28 -7.25 -12.34
C LEU A 587 -54.96 -8.58 -12.01
N LEU A 588 -54.19 -9.66 -11.86
CA LEU A 588 -54.70 -10.97 -11.46
C LEU A 588 -55.27 -10.95 -10.03
N LEU A 589 -54.57 -10.33 -9.07
CA LEU A 589 -55.06 -10.14 -7.71
C LEU A 589 -56.33 -9.30 -7.68
N PHE A 590 -56.43 -8.29 -8.53
CA PHE A 590 -57.62 -7.46 -8.66
C PHE A 590 -58.80 -8.24 -9.26
N VAL A 591 -58.57 -9.09 -10.26
CA VAL A 591 -59.59 -9.99 -10.83
C VAL A 591 -60.08 -10.99 -9.76
N VAL A 592 -59.16 -11.59 -9.00
CA VAL A 592 -59.51 -12.49 -7.88
C VAL A 592 -60.27 -11.73 -6.79
N TYR A 593 -59.86 -10.50 -6.47
CA TYR A 593 -60.57 -9.63 -5.53
C TYR A 593 -62.01 -9.33 -5.99
N LEU A 594 -62.21 -9.04 -7.28
CA LEU A 594 -63.54 -8.83 -7.84
C LEU A 594 -64.39 -10.11 -7.83
N ALA A 595 -63.79 -11.26 -8.20
CA ALA A 595 -64.46 -12.55 -8.22
C ALA A 595 -64.92 -12.98 -6.81
N THR A 596 -64.08 -12.75 -5.80
CA THR A 596 -64.40 -13.09 -4.40
C THR A 596 -65.43 -12.14 -3.79
N ARG A 597 -65.45 -10.85 -4.19
CA ARG A 597 -66.44 -9.89 -3.71
C ARG A 597 -67.80 -10.03 -4.40
N GLY A 598 -67.84 -10.56 -5.62
CA GLY A 598 -69.07 -10.87 -6.36
C GLY A 598 -69.93 -11.97 -5.73
N ALA A 599 -69.33 -12.84 -4.91
CA ALA A 599 -70.04 -13.97 -4.30
C ALA A 599 -70.87 -13.63 -3.03
N LYS A 600 -70.75 -12.41 -2.46
CA LYS A 600 -71.34 -12.07 -1.15
C LYS A 600 -72.44 -10.99 -1.15
N LYS A 601 -73.07 -10.70 -2.29
CA LYS A 601 -74.26 -9.83 -2.31
C LYS A 601 -75.42 -10.45 -3.07
N ASN A 602 -76.23 -11.20 -2.33
CA ASN A 602 -77.62 -11.44 -2.71
C ASN A 602 -78.52 -10.33 -2.10
N LYS A 603 -79.42 -9.82 -2.94
CA LYS A 603 -80.66 -9.08 -2.62
C LYS A 603 -80.59 -7.87 -1.66
N LYS A 604 -80.39 -6.67 -2.22
CA LYS A 604 -81.29 -5.50 -2.13
C LYS A 604 -80.55 -4.20 -2.51
N LYS A 605 -81.30 -3.28 -3.13
CA LYS A 605 -80.95 -1.95 -3.66
C LYS A 605 -80.29 -1.93 -5.06
N LYS A 606 -81.17 -2.10 -6.05
CA LYS A 606 -81.06 -1.61 -7.43
C LYS A 606 -81.26 -0.08 -7.44
N LYS A 607 -80.33 0.66 -8.05
CA LYS A 607 -80.45 2.02 -8.67
C LYS A 607 -79.24 2.95 -8.43
N THR A 608 -78.00 2.45 -8.55
CA THR A 608 -76.81 3.29 -8.86
C THR A 608 -75.71 2.46 -9.56
N GLY A 609 -76.11 1.47 -10.38
CA GLY A 609 -75.18 0.48 -10.96
C GLY A 609 -74.67 0.80 -12.38
N LYS A 610 -75.32 1.72 -13.12
CA LYS A 610 -74.94 2.03 -14.51
C LYS A 610 -73.73 2.97 -14.59
N ALA A 611 -73.72 4.07 -13.85
CA ALA A 611 -72.60 5.02 -13.84
C ALA A 611 -71.27 4.37 -13.40
N ARG A 612 -71.32 3.51 -12.37
CA ARG A 612 -70.12 2.81 -11.87
C ARG A 612 -69.57 1.79 -12.88
N ARG A 613 -70.43 1.15 -13.68
CA ARG A 613 -69.98 0.25 -14.76
C ARG A 613 -69.36 1.03 -15.91
N ILE A 614 -69.94 2.17 -16.29
CA ILE A 614 -69.39 3.03 -17.34
C ILE A 614 -68.02 3.55 -16.93
N ILE A 615 -67.87 4.10 -15.70
CA ILE A 615 -66.57 4.59 -15.20
C ILE A 615 -65.51 3.48 -15.19
N ILE A 616 -65.86 2.26 -14.76
CA ILE A 616 -64.92 1.14 -14.79
C ILE A 616 -64.53 0.77 -16.23
N ILE A 617 -65.47 0.75 -17.16
CA ILE A 617 -65.20 0.46 -18.59
C ILE A 617 -64.33 1.56 -19.20
N THR A 618 -64.60 2.84 -18.90
CA THR A 618 -63.80 3.98 -19.40
C THR A 618 -62.37 3.94 -18.85
N ILE A 619 -62.19 3.64 -17.56
CA ILE A 619 -60.85 3.46 -16.96
C ILE A 619 -60.13 2.28 -17.63
N TRP A 620 -60.83 1.18 -17.92
CA TRP A 620 -60.24 0.05 -18.64
C TRP A 620 -59.82 0.41 -20.07
N LEU A 621 -60.63 1.17 -20.80
CA LEU A 621 -60.29 1.63 -22.15
C LEU A 621 -59.07 2.55 -22.15
N ILE A 622 -58.95 3.44 -21.15
CA ILE A 622 -57.79 4.33 -20.99
C ILE A 622 -56.53 3.52 -20.64
N VAL A 623 -56.62 2.57 -19.72
CA VAL A 623 -55.49 1.69 -19.36
C VAL A 623 -55.08 0.81 -20.54
N LEU A 624 -56.04 0.22 -21.25
CA LEU A 624 -55.78 -0.61 -22.43
C LEU A 624 -55.13 0.21 -23.55
N SER A 625 -55.64 1.43 -23.80
CA SER A 625 -55.05 2.39 -24.73
C SER A 625 -53.61 2.72 -24.35
N GLY A 626 -53.32 2.99 -23.07
CA GLY A 626 -51.96 3.28 -22.59
C GLY A 626 -51.01 2.09 -22.74
N VAL A 627 -51.49 0.86 -22.50
CA VAL A 627 -50.71 -0.37 -22.71
C VAL A 627 -50.43 -0.58 -24.20
N VAL A 628 -51.44 -0.45 -25.08
CA VAL A 628 -51.26 -0.59 -26.53
C VAL A 628 -50.32 0.48 -27.08
N TYR A 629 -50.48 1.74 -26.65
CA TYR A 629 -49.59 2.84 -27.03
C TYR A 629 -48.15 2.56 -26.58
N SER A 630 -47.95 2.08 -25.36
CA SER A 630 -46.61 1.71 -24.85
C SER A 630 -46.02 0.53 -25.62
N PHE A 631 -46.83 -0.46 -26.01
CA PHE A 631 -46.40 -1.60 -26.81
C PHE A 631 -45.90 -1.20 -28.20
N VAL A 632 -46.59 -0.25 -28.84
CA VAL A 632 -46.25 0.28 -30.16
C VAL A 632 -45.05 1.23 -30.08
N TYR A 633 -45.06 2.19 -29.15
CA TYR A 633 -44.04 3.23 -29.05
C TYR A 633 -42.65 2.68 -28.67
N TYR A 634 -42.59 1.67 -27.79
CA TYR A 634 -41.32 1.04 -27.38
C TYR A 634 -40.94 -0.19 -28.19
N ASN A 635 -41.68 -0.51 -29.25
CA ASN A 635 -41.47 -1.69 -30.08
C ASN A 635 -41.36 -2.99 -29.25
N LEU A 636 -42.12 -3.08 -28.15
CA LEU A 636 -42.06 -4.20 -27.19
C LEU A 636 -42.40 -5.55 -27.81
N ILE A 637 -43.00 -5.57 -29.00
CA ILE A 637 -43.31 -6.78 -29.76
C ILE A 637 -42.04 -7.50 -30.23
N SER A 638 -40.97 -6.79 -30.59
CA SER A 638 -39.70 -7.45 -30.97
C SER A 638 -39.05 -8.09 -29.75
N TYR A 639 -38.97 -7.36 -28.63
CA TYR A 639 -38.44 -7.84 -27.36
C TYR A 639 -39.27 -9.01 -26.80
N ALA A 640 -40.60 -8.95 -26.91
CA ALA A 640 -41.47 -10.06 -26.53
C ALA A 640 -41.22 -11.29 -27.42
N LYS A 641 -41.01 -11.13 -28.74
CA LYS A 641 -40.66 -12.24 -29.63
C LYS A 641 -39.35 -12.91 -29.22
N ASP A 642 -38.30 -12.13 -28.95
CA ASP A 642 -37.00 -12.68 -28.53
C ASP A 642 -37.09 -13.33 -27.15
N PHE A 643 -37.85 -12.71 -26.25
CA PHE A 643 -38.15 -13.27 -24.93
C PHE A 643 -38.89 -14.60 -25.05
N PHE A 644 -39.96 -14.68 -25.84
CA PHE A 644 -40.65 -15.95 -26.06
C PHE A 644 -39.74 -16.96 -26.78
N ALA A 645 -38.91 -16.56 -27.75
CA ALA A 645 -37.98 -17.48 -28.41
C ALA A 645 -36.99 -18.13 -27.44
N VAL A 646 -36.45 -17.36 -26.49
CA VAL A 646 -35.50 -17.86 -25.47
C VAL A 646 -36.22 -18.60 -24.34
N TYR A 647 -37.39 -18.10 -23.89
CA TYR A 647 -38.03 -18.54 -22.65
C TYR A 647 -39.28 -19.40 -22.82
N TYR A 648 -39.83 -19.61 -24.03
CA TYR A 648 -41.03 -20.46 -24.18
C TYR A 648 -40.88 -21.88 -23.62
N PRO A 649 -39.70 -22.56 -23.65
CA PRO A 649 -39.59 -23.89 -23.06
C PRO A 649 -39.86 -23.87 -21.55
N TYR A 650 -39.38 -22.84 -20.86
CA TYR A 650 -39.57 -22.66 -19.42
C TYR A 650 -41.02 -22.28 -19.09
N ILE A 651 -41.65 -21.45 -19.92
CA ILE A 651 -43.06 -21.07 -19.78
C ILE A 651 -43.96 -22.31 -19.95
N LEU A 652 -43.69 -23.16 -20.95
CA LEU A 652 -44.44 -24.41 -21.15
C LEU A 652 -44.25 -25.39 -20.01
N ILE A 653 -43.03 -25.55 -19.48
CA ILE A 653 -42.77 -26.39 -18.30
C ILE A 653 -43.54 -25.84 -17.09
N GLY A 654 -43.52 -24.51 -16.87
CA GLY A 654 -44.26 -23.87 -15.80
C GLY A 654 -45.77 -24.09 -15.89
N ILE A 655 -46.35 -23.96 -17.09
CA ILE A 655 -47.77 -24.27 -17.35
C ILE A 655 -48.06 -25.76 -17.09
N GLY A 656 -47.16 -26.66 -17.50
CA GLY A 656 -47.29 -28.10 -17.24
C GLY A 656 -47.33 -28.43 -15.74
N ILE A 657 -46.41 -27.85 -14.97
CA ILE A 657 -46.36 -28.01 -13.50
C ILE A 657 -47.63 -27.44 -12.86
N LEU A 658 -48.07 -26.25 -13.26
CA LEU A 658 -49.29 -25.63 -12.74
C LEU A 658 -50.53 -26.48 -13.04
N THR A 659 -50.61 -27.05 -14.23
CA THR A 659 -51.73 -27.93 -14.63
C THR A 659 -51.76 -29.21 -13.80
N ILE A 660 -50.58 -29.82 -13.56
CA ILE A 660 -50.44 -30.99 -12.67
C ILE A 660 -50.86 -30.63 -11.24
N LEU A 661 -50.42 -29.48 -10.71
CA LEU A 661 -50.82 -29.02 -9.37
C LEU A 661 -52.32 -28.81 -9.26
N ILE A 662 -52.95 -28.19 -10.27
CA ILE A 662 -54.41 -28.02 -10.33
C ILE A 662 -55.11 -29.39 -10.38
N MET A 663 -54.60 -30.35 -11.16
CA MET A 663 -55.15 -31.71 -11.19
C MET A 663 -55.03 -32.41 -9.83
N ILE A 664 -53.89 -32.29 -9.14
CA ILE A 664 -53.69 -32.84 -7.80
C ILE A 664 -54.65 -32.21 -6.80
N LEU A 665 -54.78 -30.87 -6.82
CA LEU A 665 -55.70 -30.14 -5.94
C LEU A 665 -57.16 -30.50 -6.23
N HIS A 666 -57.53 -30.65 -7.50
CA HIS A 666 -58.87 -31.04 -7.90
C HIS A 666 -59.20 -32.48 -7.46
N PHE A 667 -58.26 -33.41 -7.67
CA PHE A 667 -58.36 -34.80 -7.21
C PHE A 667 -58.50 -34.88 -5.68
N HIS A 668 -57.71 -34.08 -4.95
CA HIS A 668 -57.80 -34.02 -3.49
C HIS A 668 -59.12 -33.40 -3.01
N SER A 669 -59.67 -32.41 -3.73
CA SER A 669 -60.95 -31.79 -3.38
C SER A 669 -62.15 -32.72 -3.63
N ARG A 670 -62.05 -33.62 -4.62
CA ARG A 670 -63.09 -34.62 -4.91
C ARG A 670 -63.14 -35.76 -3.91
N ASN A 671 -62.02 -36.12 -3.28
CA ASN A 671 -61.96 -37.19 -2.27
C ASN A 671 -62.28 -36.72 -0.83
N ILE A 672 -62.47 -35.41 -0.62
CA ILE A 672 -62.91 -34.84 0.68
C ILE A 672 -64.44 -34.70 0.75
N LYS A 673 -65.13 -34.77 -0.39
CA LYS A 673 -66.59 -35.00 -0.44
C LYS A 673 -66.85 -36.49 -0.52
#